data_AF-A0A7L3BPZ9-F1
#
_entry.id   AF-A0A7L3BPZ9-F1
#
_cell.length_a   1.000
_cell.length_b   1.000
_cell.length_c   1.000
_cell.angle_alpha   90.00
_cell.angle_beta   90.00
_cell.angle_gamma   90.00
#
_symmetry.space_group_name_H-M   'P 1'
#
loop_
_entity.id
_entity.type
_entity.pdbx_description
1 polymer ?
#
loop_
_entity_poly.entity_id
_entity_poly.type
_entity_poly.pdbx_seq_one_letter_code
_entity_poly.pdbx_strand_id
1 'polypeptide(L)'
;MDFQSWLAFPMGVLLCCALQASAIQQPASHNCTSDGQRISFSHSYKIDLPTSSQIKVEAVPLQHEDDSDVQLDPGEAEENEEQNIIFRHNIRVHTSKGDCEALTHIKGLLERMEKLEKEVAELREVCSPQKCCGGSQGVSHCSGHGTFLYETCSCKCAEGWEGSDCSRPTCPSRCSGHGRCDGGKCICDEPYFGEDCSQQLCPENCSGNGICDTAEGVCQCYEEFIGEDCSEKRCPEDCSGNGFCDTGECYCHDGFFGLDCSQVLAQQNLQLLNSTENSLAVSWDQMVDVDNYLISYYPVGFETLVKQVHVPEEQLSYEIVGLRPGTTYNVTLLHVKKGVASDPKYLEASTVLSALNAIWVTEEMEHSLEVEWENPLTDVDYYKLKFRSLVEMDEKQVMVPKSNDPKSRHIMTGLKPGTEYEVTVIPVKDNTEGEPSSVSGRTGVDSPTNVTTDRVTEDTATVSWNKVEAPIDRYMVRYASADGDIKEIEVGSENDVITLLDLKPGMEYVIHIWAEKGPQRSKKASTSAVTEIDSPTELLTDQVTEDAITVSWNKVQASIDRYRVSYTSANGDTEEREVEKDKNVTTLAGLKPGMEYVIYIWAEKGEQQSKRASTEAVTEIDSPTYLVTDQVTEDTATISWGRVQALIDRYLVNYTSVDGDTEEMEVGKNETTTTLTGLKPGIEYVIFLWAEKGTQQSKRISTEAMTEMDSPKNLVTDQVTENSATISWDSIQAPIDRYMVSYTSADGDTKEIEVGKDRSITTLPGLKPGMKYTIHLWAELGSKQSRGVDTDTLTEIDPPKNLRVSDVTHSTGVVTWTPSAAQIDGYALTYQGRDGMSKEVQLSPSEQRFVLEGLEQGVRYTIFVMAYKGDRQSRKTDSAFSTVSFLYPYPADCSQRQQNGNASSGLYTIYLNGDGSRPMQVYCDMTTDGGGWIVFQRRSTGELDFYKRWKNYVEGFGDPTGEFWLGLDKLHNLTSISPIRYELRVDLRTASESVYAVYDFFQVASSRDRYRLSVGSYRGNAGDAMTYHNGWKFTTWDRDNDVALSNCALTHHGAWWYKNCHLANLNGKYGENKHSEGVNWEPWKGHEFSIPFTEMKIRPQSSSNEPILGRKKRSLPGKRKKIRA
;
A
#
# COMPACT_ATOMS: atom_id res chain seq x y z
N MET A 1 -38.51 -0.66 21.41
CA MET A 1 -37.76 -1.36 22.47
C MET A 1 -36.78 -0.40 23.14
N ASP A 2 -36.98 0.01 24.39
CA ASP A 2 -38.20 0.54 25.05
C ASP A 2 -37.89 0.93 26.50
N PHE A 3 -38.60 1.93 27.02
CA PHE A 3 -38.94 2.15 28.43
C PHE A 3 -37.82 2.38 29.49
N GLN A 4 -37.81 3.62 29.98
CA GLN A 4 -38.22 4.00 31.35
C GLN A 4 -38.16 2.95 32.49
N SER A 5 -37.69 3.37 33.68
CA SER A 5 -38.56 3.58 34.85
C SER A 5 -37.87 4.34 36.00
N TRP A 6 -38.65 5.05 36.82
CA TRP A 6 -38.30 5.45 38.19
C TRP A 6 -38.41 4.26 39.18
N LEU A 7 -37.90 4.39 40.42
CA LEU A 7 -38.74 4.52 41.64
C LEU A 7 -37.99 4.65 43.01
N ALA A 8 -38.47 5.62 43.82
CA ALA A 8 -38.69 5.65 45.29
C ALA A 8 -37.65 5.21 46.36
N PHE A 9 -37.34 6.16 47.26
CA PHE A 9 -37.47 6.17 48.75
C PHE A 9 -37.60 4.84 49.55
N PRO A 10 -36.96 4.74 50.76
CA PRO A 10 -37.50 5.34 52.01
C PRO A 10 -36.40 5.82 53.02
N MET A 11 -36.65 6.06 54.33
CA MET A 11 -37.53 7.03 55.03
C MET A 11 -37.28 6.99 56.56
N GLY A 12 -36.86 8.10 57.20
CA GLY A 12 -36.86 8.31 58.68
C GLY A 12 -35.63 7.88 59.51
N VAL A 13 -35.48 8.24 60.81
CA VAL A 13 -36.30 9.15 61.66
C VAL A 13 -35.63 9.59 63.00
N LEU A 14 -35.74 10.89 63.35
CA LEU A 14 -35.83 11.59 64.68
C LEU A 14 -34.73 11.67 65.80
N LEU A 15 -34.84 12.84 66.51
CA LEU A 15 -34.51 13.19 67.93
C LEU A 15 -33.02 13.36 68.34
N CYS A 16 -32.63 14.26 69.28
CA CYS A 16 -33.37 15.19 70.16
C CYS A 16 -32.51 16.45 70.53
N CYS A 17 -33.11 17.51 71.10
CA CYS A 17 -32.47 18.84 71.32
C CYS A 17 -32.70 19.46 72.73
N ALA A 18 -31.88 20.46 73.09
CA ALA A 18 -32.05 21.41 74.23
C ALA A 18 -31.67 22.83 73.75
N LEU A 19 -32.48 23.90 73.85
CA LEU A 19 -32.95 24.67 75.03
C LEU A 19 -31.82 25.57 75.62
N GLN A 20 -32.00 26.87 75.93
CA GLN A 20 -33.24 27.69 76.06
C GLN A 20 -32.94 29.21 76.09
N ALA A 21 -33.84 30.09 75.60
CA ALA A 21 -34.16 31.43 76.18
C ALA A 21 -35.24 32.22 75.39
N SER A 22 -36.02 33.02 76.14
CA SER A 22 -37.12 33.98 75.83
C SER A 22 -36.94 34.97 74.65
N ALA A 23 -37.99 35.61 74.07
CA ALA A 23 -39.33 35.96 74.62
C ALA A 23 -40.49 36.14 73.58
N ILE A 24 -41.75 35.88 74.02
CA ILE A 24 -43.01 36.69 73.88
C ILE A 24 -43.35 37.37 72.50
N GLN A 25 -44.53 37.22 71.85
CA GLN A 25 -45.68 36.26 71.94
C GLN A 25 -46.62 36.37 70.69
N GLN A 26 -47.75 35.63 70.68
CA GLN A 26 -48.66 35.26 69.54
C GLN A 26 -49.95 36.17 69.44
N PRO A 27 -51.04 35.94 68.62
CA PRO A 27 -51.45 34.75 67.82
C PRO A 27 -52.26 34.90 66.47
N ALA A 28 -52.43 33.75 65.77
CA ALA A 28 -53.62 33.15 65.06
C ALA A 28 -54.75 34.02 64.40
N SER A 29 -55.59 33.59 63.43
CA SER A 29 -55.82 32.42 62.53
C SER A 29 -56.93 32.82 61.53
N HIS A 30 -57.15 32.25 60.33
CA HIS A 30 -57.73 30.93 59.99
C HIS A 30 -57.82 30.82 58.43
N ASN A 31 -58.27 29.69 57.84
CA ASN A 31 -58.29 29.47 56.37
C ASN A 31 -59.65 28.95 55.82
N CYS A 32 -60.01 29.29 54.57
CA CYS A 32 -61.18 28.79 53.82
C CYS A 32 -60.94 28.88 52.29
N THR A 33 -61.63 28.07 51.46
CA THR A 33 -61.14 27.71 50.11
C THR A 33 -62.20 27.64 48.98
N SER A 34 -61.69 27.55 47.75
CA SER A 34 -62.29 27.04 46.48
C SER A 34 -63.36 27.87 45.73
N ASP A 35 -62.90 28.44 44.61
CA ASP A 35 -63.49 28.55 43.25
C ASP A 35 -64.87 29.18 42.98
N GLY A 36 -64.93 29.91 41.85
CA GLY A 36 -66.15 30.21 41.09
C GLY A 36 -67.05 31.38 41.56
N GLN A 37 -66.99 32.52 40.86
CA GLN A 37 -68.12 33.10 40.08
C GLN A 37 -67.88 34.57 39.67
N ARG A 38 -68.48 34.97 38.53
CA ARG A 38 -68.69 36.38 38.14
C ARG A 38 -70.14 36.75 38.43
N ILE A 39 -70.40 37.97 38.90
CA ILE A 39 -71.75 38.48 39.16
C ILE A 39 -71.93 39.82 38.44
N SER A 40 -73.10 40.01 37.82
CA SER A 40 -73.48 41.24 37.12
C SER A 40 -74.95 41.57 37.42
N PHE A 41 -75.22 42.81 37.81
CA PHE A 41 -76.57 43.30 38.07
C PHE A 41 -76.91 44.44 37.09
N SER A 42 -78.16 44.49 36.63
CA SER A 42 -78.69 45.61 35.85
C SER A 42 -79.92 46.19 36.53
N HIS A 43 -79.91 47.49 36.83
CA HIS A 43 -81.07 48.21 37.34
C HIS A 43 -81.59 49.17 36.26
N SER A 44 -82.91 49.31 36.19
CA SER A 44 -83.61 50.17 35.22
C SER A 44 -84.92 50.69 35.82
N TYR A 45 -85.09 52.01 35.85
CA TYR A 45 -86.32 52.68 36.26
C TYR A 45 -86.88 53.52 35.10
N LYS A 46 -88.19 53.76 35.12
CA LYS A 46 -88.94 54.46 34.07
C LYS A 46 -89.39 55.82 34.59
N ILE A 47 -89.31 56.86 33.75
CA ILE A 47 -89.93 58.17 33.98
C ILE A 47 -90.77 58.50 32.75
N ASP A 48 -92.06 58.74 32.95
CA ASP A 48 -92.98 59.20 31.91
C ASP A 48 -93.07 60.73 31.90
N LEU A 49 -92.88 61.36 30.75
CA LEU A 49 -92.99 62.82 30.57
C LEU A 49 -93.81 63.17 29.31
N PRO A 50 -94.69 64.21 29.35
CA PRO A 50 -95.57 64.53 28.23
C PRO A 50 -94.90 65.19 27.02
N THR A 51 -95.58 65.11 25.88
CA THR A 51 -95.11 65.46 24.53
C THR A 51 -94.86 66.96 24.32
N SER A 52 -93.59 67.40 24.15
CA SER A 52 -93.22 68.55 23.27
C SER A 52 -91.70 68.88 23.23
N SER A 53 -90.91 68.10 22.47
CA SER A 53 -89.62 68.56 21.89
C SER A 53 -89.15 67.61 20.76
N GLN A 54 -88.24 68.06 19.89
CA GLN A 54 -87.76 67.31 18.72
C GLN A 54 -86.22 67.20 18.69
N ILE A 55 -85.67 66.05 18.24
CA ILE A 55 -84.36 65.86 17.56
C ILE A 55 -84.27 64.40 17.08
N LYS A 56 -83.40 64.09 16.08
CA LYS A 56 -83.39 62.83 15.31
C LYS A 56 -81.96 62.42 14.91
N VAL A 57 -81.61 61.13 15.00
CA VAL A 57 -80.32 60.53 14.56
C VAL A 57 -80.56 59.09 14.01
N GLU A 58 -79.66 58.60 13.15
CA GLU A 58 -79.77 57.35 12.36
C GLU A 58 -79.07 56.12 13.00
N ALA A 59 -79.21 54.93 12.40
CA ALA A 59 -78.55 53.68 12.80
C ALA A 59 -78.21 52.76 11.60
N VAL A 60 -77.26 51.84 11.79
CA VAL A 60 -76.67 50.94 10.76
C VAL A 60 -76.91 49.45 11.11
N PRO A 61 -77.15 48.53 10.15
CA PRO A 61 -77.53 47.15 10.44
C PRO A 61 -76.47 46.03 10.24
N LEU A 62 -76.53 45.04 11.15
CA LEU A 62 -76.43 43.57 10.94
C LEU A 62 -75.07 42.82 10.72
N GLN A 63 -75.21 41.50 10.90
CA GLN A 63 -74.26 40.36 10.89
C GLN A 63 -74.41 39.58 9.55
N HIS A 64 -73.61 38.59 9.11
CA HIS A 64 -72.27 38.04 9.39
C HIS A 64 -71.87 37.18 8.15
N GLU A 65 -70.58 37.12 7.79
CA GLU A 65 -69.81 36.04 7.07
C GLU A 65 -70.40 35.22 5.87
N ASP A 66 -69.47 34.62 5.09
CA ASP A 66 -69.57 33.64 3.98
C ASP A 66 -70.95 33.08 3.53
N ASP A 67 -71.29 33.00 2.23
CA ASP A 67 -70.69 33.60 1.02
C ASP A 67 -71.69 33.53 -0.18
N SER A 68 -71.50 34.40 -1.18
CA SER A 68 -71.99 34.35 -2.57
C SER A 68 -73.47 34.67 -2.93
N ASP A 69 -73.60 35.38 -4.06
CA ASP A 69 -74.72 35.55 -5.01
C ASP A 69 -76.01 36.39 -4.69
N VAL A 70 -75.97 37.66 -5.15
CA VAL A 70 -76.93 38.30 -6.10
C VAL A 70 -78.42 38.51 -5.71
N GLN A 71 -78.71 39.76 -5.27
CA GLN A 71 -79.70 40.73 -5.83
C GLN A 71 -81.22 40.44 -5.89
N LEU A 72 -82.05 41.34 -5.30
CA LEU A 72 -83.13 42.09 -5.99
C LEU A 72 -83.74 43.22 -5.11
N ASP A 73 -84.75 43.94 -5.65
CA ASP A 73 -85.15 45.34 -5.34
C ASP A 73 -86.63 45.46 -4.82
N PRO A 74 -87.31 46.64 -4.79
CA PRO A 74 -87.56 47.48 -3.61
C PRO A 74 -89.02 47.55 -3.10
N GLY A 75 -89.28 48.28 -1.99
CA GLY A 75 -90.65 48.61 -1.53
C GLY A 75 -90.77 49.63 -0.38
N GLU A 76 -91.82 50.45 -0.46
CA GLU A 76 -92.40 51.40 0.53
C GLU A 76 -92.90 50.70 1.82
N ALA A 77 -93.31 51.34 2.95
CA ALA A 77 -93.15 52.68 3.58
C ALA A 77 -93.77 52.58 5.02
N GLU A 78 -94.08 53.72 5.68
CA GLU A 78 -94.98 53.84 6.87
C GLU A 78 -94.49 53.18 8.19
N GLU A 79 -94.95 53.54 9.41
CA GLU A 79 -95.37 54.84 9.97
C GLU A 79 -95.01 54.89 11.49
N ASN A 80 -95.47 55.90 12.25
CA ASN A 80 -95.20 56.01 13.70
C ASN A 80 -95.97 54.94 14.51
N GLU A 81 -95.39 54.47 15.61
CA GLU A 81 -95.96 54.74 16.95
C GLU A 81 -94.93 54.56 18.10
N GLU A 82 -95.34 54.96 19.28
CA GLU A 82 -94.57 55.28 20.51
C GLU A 82 -93.67 54.15 21.10
N GLN A 83 -92.62 54.51 21.87
CA GLN A 83 -92.55 54.32 23.35
C GLN A 83 -91.12 54.32 23.98
N ASN A 84 -91.01 54.95 25.16
CA ASN A 84 -90.13 54.65 26.30
C ASN A 84 -88.60 54.55 26.09
N ILE A 85 -87.84 55.58 26.53
CA ILE A 85 -86.39 55.47 26.77
C ILE A 85 -86.14 54.68 28.07
N ILE A 86 -85.41 53.57 27.99
CA ILE A 86 -85.01 52.75 29.16
C ILE A 86 -83.52 52.99 29.45
N PHE A 87 -83.22 53.67 30.56
CA PHE A 87 -81.85 53.73 31.09
C PHE A 87 -81.51 52.42 31.81
N ARG A 88 -80.40 51.78 31.43
CA ARG A 88 -80.00 50.45 31.91
C ARG A 88 -78.55 50.47 32.40
N HIS A 89 -78.37 50.63 33.71
CA HIS A 89 -77.04 50.65 34.31
C HIS A 89 -76.50 49.22 34.48
N ASN A 90 -75.47 48.86 33.72
CA ASN A 90 -74.74 47.59 33.83
C ASN A 90 -73.44 47.80 34.62
N ILE A 91 -73.49 47.57 35.94
CA ILE A 91 -72.29 47.69 36.79
C ILE A 91 -71.59 46.33 36.85
N ARG A 92 -70.31 46.30 36.42
CA ARG A 92 -69.43 45.12 36.49
C ARG A 92 -68.40 45.33 37.60
N VAL A 93 -68.51 44.60 38.70
CA VAL A 93 -67.54 44.66 39.80
C VAL A 93 -66.52 43.53 39.64
N HIS A 94 -65.24 43.87 39.55
CA HIS A 94 -64.12 42.92 39.58
C HIS A 94 -63.38 43.07 40.92
N THR A 95 -63.39 42.03 41.74
CA THR A 95 -62.56 41.95 42.96
C THR A 95 -61.23 41.28 42.63
N SER A 96 -60.12 41.99 42.85
CA SER A 96 -58.76 41.45 42.76
C SER A 96 -58.44 40.55 43.96
N LYS A 97 -57.34 39.78 43.87
CA LYS A 97 -56.87 38.92 44.97
C LYS A 97 -56.40 39.79 46.15
N GLY A 98 -57.06 39.71 47.30
CA GLY A 98 -56.64 40.41 48.52
C GLY A 98 -57.58 40.22 49.71
N ASP A 99 -58.82 40.68 49.58
CA ASP A 99 -59.78 40.79 50.70
C ASP A 99 -60.86 39.71 50.70
N CYS A 100 -60.88 38.87 51.75
CA CYS A 100 -61.95 37.88 51.97
C CYS A 100 -63.09 38.37 52.89
N GLU A 101 -62.98 39.51 53.55
CA GLU A 101 -64.03 40.01 54.46
C GLU A 101 -65.08 40.87 53.75
N ALA A 102 -64.70 41.64 52.72
CA ALA A 102 -65.59 42.59 52.02
C ALA A 102 -66.82 41.94 51.35
N LEU A 103 -66.70 40.70 50.86
CA LEU A 103 -67.79 40.00 50.15
C LEU A 103 -68.97 39.60 51.07
N THR A 104 -68.75 39.51 52.38
CA THR A 104 -69.82 39.22 53.34
C THR A 104 -70.70 40.44 53.63
N HIS A 105 -70.07 41.61 53.76
CA HIS A 105 -70.75 42.88 54.05
C HIS A 105 -71.70 43.32 52.92
N ILE A 106 -71.31 43.11 51.66
CA ILE A 106 -72.11 43.50 50.49
C ILE A 106 -73.43 42.68 50.43
N LYS A 107 -73.37 41.36 50.69
CA LYS A 107 -74.57 40.52 50.77
C LYS A 107 -75.53 40.97 51.88
N GLY A 108 -74.99 41.25 53.06
CA GLY A 108 -75.76 41.76 54.20
C GLY A 108 -76.30 43.19 54.07
N LEU A 109 -76.04 43.88 52.95
CA LEU A 109 -76.60 45.21 52.65
C LEU A 109 -77.83 45.12 51.74
N LEU A 110 -77.84 44.22 50.74
CA LEU A 110 -79.00 43.99 49.86
C LEU A 110 -80.25 43.63 50.66
N GLU A 111 -80.14 42.66 51.57
CA GLU A 111 -81.27 42.15 52.39
C GLU A 111 -81.87 43.21 53.34
N ARG A 112 -81.25 44.39 53.48
CA ARG A 112 -81.77 45.52 54.26
C ARG A 112 -82.45 46.60 53.43
N MET A 113 -82.12 46.74 52.14
CA MET A 113 -82.83 47.68 51.25
C MET A 113 -84.23 47.17 50.88
N GLU A 114 -84.35 45.90 50.47
CA GLU A 114 -85.64 45.29 50.08
C GLU A 114 -86.71 45.31 51.20
N LYS A 115 -86.29 45.53 52.45
CA LYS A 115 -87.20 45.64 53.60
C LYS A 115 -87.73 47.06 53.81
N LEU A 116 -86.92 48.10 53.55
CA LEU A 116 -87.27 49.50 53.83
C LEU A 116 -88.20 50.11 52.77
N GLU A 117 -88.06 49.73 51.51
CA GLU A 117 -88.96 50.18 50.43
C GLU A 117 -90.42 49.74 50.62
N LYS A 118 -90.66 48.79 51.53
CA LYS A 118 -91.98 48.19 51.79
C LYS A 118 -92.79 48.88 52.90
N GLU A 119 -92.16 49.74 53.71
CA GLU A 119 -92.80 50.35 54.91
C GLU A 119 -93.18 51.84 54.71
N VAL A 120 -92.72 52.50 53.64
CA VAL A 120 -92.91 53.96 53.40
C VAL A 120 -94.18 54.28 52.56
N ALA A 121 -94.94 53.28 52.14
CA ALA A 121 -96.04 53.42 51.17
C ALA A 121 -97.42 53.89 51.74
N GLU A 122 -97.56 54.20 53.04
CA GLU A 122 -98.88 54.19 53.72
C GLU A 122 -99.41 55.49 54.43
N LEU A 123 -98.81 56.71 54.34
CA LEU A 123 -99.24 57.87 55.20
C LEU A 123 -99.36 59.30 54.54
N ARG A 124 -100.54 59.99 54.64
CA ARG A 124 -100.88 61.37 54.10
C ARG A 124 -102.30 61.95 54.57
N GLU A 125 -102.52 63.23 55.08
CA GLU A 125 -103.80 64.14 55.20
C GLU A 125 -104.25 64.97 56.56
N VAL A 126 -105.12 66.09 56.57
CA VAL A 126 -106.21 66.70 57.59
C VAL A 126 -106.33 68.26 58.25
N CYS A 127 -107.54 68.92 58.70
CA CYS A 127 -107.99 70.44 59.04
C CYS A 127 -109.09 71.01 60.22
N SER A 128 -109.69 72.33 60.34
CA SER A 128 -110.41 73.10 61.59
C SER A 128 -111.66 74.29 61.61
N PRO A 129 -112.04 75.35 62.55
CA PRO A 129 -113.45 75.98 63.04
C PRO A 129 -113.89 77.58 63.43
N GLN A 130 -115.11 78.09 64.00
CA GLN A 130 -115.57 79.56 64.50
C GLN A 130 -117.07 80.14 65.09
N LYS A 131 -117.29 81.34 65.86
CA LYS A 131 -118.42 82.50 66.00
C LYS A 131 -119.45 83.04 67.25
N CYS A 132 -120.43 84.10 67.18
CA CYS A 132 -120.97 85.19 68.25
C CYS A 132 -122.56 85.75 68.50
N CYS A 133 -122.99 86.88 69.30
CA CYS A 133 -124.45 87.38 69.79
C CYS A 133 -124.90 88.93 70.34
N GLY A 134 -126.19 89.39 70.79
CA GLY A 134 -126.70 90.79 71.42
C GLY A 134 -128.28 91.28 71.79
N GLY A 135 -128.69 92.49 72.46
CA GLY A 135 -130.13 93.17 72.80
C GLY A 135 -130.33 94.43 73.87
N SER A 136 -131.38 95.27 74.41
CA SER A 136 -132.87 95.89 74.37
C SER A 136 -133.34 96.87 75.66
N GLN A 137 -134.43 97.74 76.05
CA GLN A 137 -135.67 98.67 75.68
C GLN A 137 -136.61 99.44 76.87
N GLY A 138 -137.39 100.64 76.80
CA GLY A 138 -138.61 101.15 77.71
C GLY A 138 -139.18 102.70 78.06
N VAL A 139 -140.47 103.00 78.62
CA VAL A 139 -141.20 104.20 79.44
C VAL A 139 -142.00 105.52 78.83
N SER A 140 -143.15 106.31 79.20
CA SER A 140 -144.15 106.85 80.32
C SER A 140 -145.58 107.70 80.01
N HIS A 141 -146.14 108.88 80.61
CA HIS A 141 -147.66 109.44 80.59
C HIS A 141 -148.21 111.02 80.88
N CYS A 142 -149.57 111.49 80.95
CA CYS A 142 -150.20 112.97 81.05
C CYS A 142 -151.70 113.48 81.59
N SER A 143 -152.23 114.79 81.39
CA SER A 143 -153.53 115.53 81.87
C SER A 143 -154.43 116.50 80.96
N GLY A 144 -155.74 116.22 80.70
CA GLY A 144 -156.85 117.22 80.47
C GLY A 144 -156.93 118.09 79.20
N HIS A 145 -155.81 118.62 78.69
CA HIS A 145 -155.70 119.32 77.40
C HIS A 145 -155.01 118.44 76.33
N GLY A 146 -155.14 117.10 76.42
CA GLY A 146 -154.32 116.17 75.62
C GLY A 146 -154.75 114.68 75.52
N THR A 147 -153.92 113.84 74.88
CA THR A 147 -154.13 112.40 74.55
C THR A 147 -152.83 111.56 74.52
N PHE A 148 -152.91 110.20 74.60
CA PHE A 148 -151.78 109.27 74.92
C PHE A 148 -151.43 108.19 73.84
N LEU A 149 -150.18 107.69 73.81
CA LEU A 149 -149.60 106.72 72.85
C LEU A 149 -148.65 105.67 73.46
N TYR A 150 -148.50 104.47 72.87
CA TYR A 150 -147.76 103.32 73.45
C TYR A 150 -146.38 102.96 72.85
N GLU A 151 -146.11 103.12 71.56
CA GLU A 151 -144.83 102.69 70.94
C GLU A 151 -143.59 103.36 71.59
N THR A 152 -143.79 104.59 72.06
CA THR A 152 -142.82 105.41 72.81
C THR A 152 -143.31 105.79 74.20
N CYS A 153 -144.52 105.35 74.60
CA CYS A 153 -145.17 105.66 75.88
C CYS A 153 -145.17 107.18 76.23
N SER A 154 -145.97 108.01 75.55
CA SER A 154 -146.00 109.47 75.78
C SER A 154 -147.33 110.14 75.38
N CYS A 155 -147.47 111.45 75.65
CA CYS A 155 -148.73 112.18 75.57
C CYS A 155 -148.61 113.56 74.87
N LYS A 156 -149.74 114.10 74.39
CA LYS A 156 -149.80 115.21 73.41
C LYS A 156 -150.82 116.29 73.78
N CYS A 157 -150.44 117.57 73.67
CA CYS A 157 -151.20 118.74 74.13
C CYS A 157 -151.86 119.60 73.03
N ALA A 158 -152.69 120.56 73.45
CA ALA A 158 -153.37 121.56 72.61
C ALA A 158 -152.54 122.84 72.37
N GLU A 159 -152.88 123.59 71.32
CA GLU A 159 -152.11 124.75 70.85
C GLU A 159 -152.03 125.89 71.88
N GLY A 160 -150.83 126.46 72.04
CA GLY A 160 -150.52 127.45 73.08
C GLY A 160 -150.10 126.86 74.45
N TRP A 161 -150.15 125.52 74.62
CA TRP A 161 -149.85 124.84 75.88
C TRP A 161 -148.84 123.70 75.70
N GLU A 162 -147.91 123.56 76.63
CA GLU A 162 -146.90 122.49 76.67
C GLU A 162 -146.66 121.91 78.07
N GLY A 163 -145.76 120.92 78.15
CA GLY A 163 -145.48 120.11 79.34
C GLY A 163 -146.03 118.70 79.19
N SER A 164 -145.47 117.73 79.93
CA SER A 164 -145.92 116.33 79.88
C SER A 164 -147.39 116.18 80.26
N ASP A 165 -147.98 117.13 80.97
CA ASP A 165 -149.39 117.16 81.34
C ASP A 165 -150.16 118.40 80.82
N CYS A 166 -149.58 119.17 79.90
CA CYS A 166 -150.23 120.29 79.19
C CYS A 166 -150.57 121.54 80.04
N SER A 167 -149.65 121.97 80.91
CA SER A 167 -149.88 122.98 81.94
C SER A 167 -149.13 124.32 81.78
N ARG A 168 -148.32 124.54 80.72
CA ARG A 168 -147.39 125.69 80.59
C ARG A 168 -147.46 126.48 79.26
N PRO A 169 -147.14 127.79 79.25
CA PRO A 169 -146.85 128.57 78.03
C PRO A 169 -145.37 128.48 77.59
N THR A 170 -145.07 128.89 76.36
CA THR A 170 -143.84 128.53 75.60
C THR A 170 -142.80 129.67 75.45
N CYS A 171 -141.50 129.33 75.40
CA CYS A 171 -140.36 130.21 75.06
C CYS A 171 -139.61 129.74 73.78
N PRO A 172 -138.83 130.60 73.09
CA PRO A 172 -137.94 130.20 72.00
C PRO A 172 -136.88 129.18 72.45
N SER A 173 -136.79 128.04 71.77
CA SER A 173 -135.79 126.95 71.91
C SER A 173 -135.44 126.48 73.34
N ARG A 174 -136.21 126.87 74.38
CA ARG A 174 -135.87 126.70 75.81
C ARG A 174 -134.48 127.24 76.18
N CYS A 175 -133.93 128.19 75.42
CA CYS A 175 -132.55 128.70 75.57
C CYS A 175 -131.46 127.61 75.46
N SER A 176 -131.74 126.58 74.65
CA SER A 176 -130.88 125.44 74.30
C SER A 176 -130.15 124.73 75.45
N GLY A 177 -130.59 124.93 76.70
CA GLY A 177 -130.01 124.34 77.92
C GLY A 177 -128.89 125.16 78.57
N HIS A 178 -128.30 126.14 77.88
CA HIS A 178 -127.16 126.95 78.33
C HIS A 178 -127.56 128.37 78.75
N GLY A 179 -128.78 128.53 79.27
CA GLY A 179 -129.32 129.81 79.67
C GLY A 179 -130.75 129.76 80.23
N ARG A 180 -131.25 130.89 80.75
CA ARG A 180 -132.59 131.00 81.34
C ARG A 180 -133.57 131.77 80.45
N CYS A 181 -134.83 131.30 80.37
CA CYS A 181 -135.91 132.08 79.76
C CYS A 181 -136.52 133.06 80.78
N ASP A 182 -136.58 134.34 80.43
CA ASP A 182 -137.31 135.38 81.15
C ASP A 182 -138.14 136.20 80.15
N GLY A 183 -139.42 136.45 80.45
CA GLY A 183 -140.34 137.19 79.58
C GLY A 183 -140.51 136.69 78.13
N GLY A 184 -140.04 135.48 77.81
CA GLY A 184 -139.99 134.95 76.44
C GLY A 184 -138.67 135.18 75.69
N LYS A 185 -137.60 135.64 76.37
CA LYS A 185 -136.25 135.83 75.82
C LYS A 185 -135.20 135.06 76.66
N CYS A 186 -134.07 134.72 76.03
CA CYS A 186 -132.98 133.95 76.62
C CYS A 186 -131.78 134.82 77.07
N ILE A 187 -131.04 134.31 78.07
CA ILE A 187 -129.80 134.87 78.63
C ILE A 187 -128.84 133.71 78.92
N CYS A 188 -127.60 133.78 78.41
CA CYS A 188 -126.64 132.66 78.38
C CYS A 188 -125.65 132.63 79.56
N ASP A 189 -125.09 131.44 79.81
CA ASP A 189 -124.03 131.18 80.80
C ASP A 189 -122.67 130.89 80.12
N GLU A 190 -121.57 131.49 80.60
CA GLU A 190 -120.21 131.30 80.03
C GLU A 190 -119.72 129.84 80.15
N PRO A 191 -118.94 129.31 79.17
CA PRO A 191 -118.38 130.00 78.00
C PRO A 191 -119.33 130.13 76.79
N TYR A 192 -120.63 129.80 76.94
CA TYR A 192 -121.56 129.73 75.82
C TYR A 192 -122.12 131.09 75.40
N PHE A 193 -122.19 131.33 74.09
CA PHE A 193 -122.76 132.54 73.51
C PHE A 193 -123.65 132.26 72.28
N GLY A 194 -124.46 133.24 71.88
CA GLY A 194 -125.43 133.16 70.78
C GLY A 194 -126.79 133.76 71.15
N GLU A 195 -127.76 133.77 70.24
CA GLU A 195 -129.16 134.12 70.59
C GLU A 195 -129.87 132.98 71.35
N ASP A 196 -129.41 131.74 71.17
CA ASP A 196 -129.92 130.55 71.85
C ASP A 196 -128.88 129.87 72.77
N CYS A 197 -127.64 130.40 72.85
CA CYS A 197 -126.53 129.95 73.71
C CYS A 197 -125.85 128.64 73.25
N SER A 198 -125.06 128.67 72.17
CA SER A 198 -124.69 127.47 71.39
C SER A 198 -123.23 127.36 70.86
N GLN A 199 -122.27 128.20 71.30
CA GLN A 199 -120.90 128.24 70.74
C GLN A 199 -119.79 128.34 71.83
N GLN A 200 -118.58 127.79 71.58
CA GLN A 200 -117.49 127.60 72.58
C GLN A 200 -116.05 127.86 72.01
N LEU A 201 -114.97 127.71 72.81
CA LEU A 201 -113.55 127.99 72.49
C LEU A 201 -112.61 126.79 72.74
N CYS A 202 -111.47 126.71 72.04
CA CYS A 202 -110.47 125.61 72.11
C CYS A 202 -109.31 125.84 73.12
N PRO A 203 -108.63 124.78 73.61
CA PRO A 203 -107.40 124.85 74.42
C PRO A 203 -106.20 125.43 73.67
N GLU A 204 -105.47 126.36 74.31
CA GLU A 204 -104.16 126.97 73.91
C GLU A 204 -103.99 127.33 72.41
N ASN A 205 -105.10 127.49 71.68
CA ASN A 205 -105.13 127.70 70.24
C ASN A 205 -104.20 126.74 69.45
N CYS A 206 -104.19 125.46 69.84
CA CYS A 206 -103.46 124.37 69.17
C CYS A 206 -101.93 124.60 69.03
N SER A 207 -101.34 125.32 70.00
CA SER A 207 -99.91 125.64 70.10
C SER A 207 -99.26 126.20 68.82
N GLY A 208 -100.06 126.75 67.91
CA GLY A 208 -99.64 127.24 66.58
C GLY A 208 -99.39 126.16 65.52
N ASN A 209 -99.42 124.88 65.87
CA ASN A 209 -99.07 123.74 65.01
C ASN A 209 -100.31 122.95 64.51
N GLY A 210 -101.50 123.50 64.70
CA GLY A 210 -102.76 122.92 64.26
C GLY A 210 -103.89 123.94 64.11
N ILE A 211 -105.07 123.44 63.76
CA ILE A 211 -106.30 124.22 63.54
C ILE A 211 -107.34 123.84 64.62
N CYS A 212 -108.02 124.85 65.17
CA CYS A 212 -109.07 124.72 66.20
C CYS A 212 -110.46 124.65 65.56
N ASP A 213 -111.29 123.70 66.02
CA ASP A 213 -112.74 123.67 65.72
C ASP A 213 -113.54 124.22 66.92
N THR A 214 -114.19 125.37 66.74
CA THR A 214 -114.98 126.05 67.79
C THR A 214 -116.37 125.44 68.03
N ALA A 215 -116.78 124.41 67.29
CA ALA A 215 -118.02 123.67 67.55
C ALA A 215 -117.85 122.63 68.68
N GLU A 216 -116.69 121.97 68.76
CA GLU A 216 -116.40 120.96 69.79
C GLU A 216 -115.22 121.31 70.71
N GLY A 217 -114.38 122.29 70.35
CA GLY A 217 -113.27 122.78 71.17
C GLY A 217 -111.98 121.95 71.06
N VAL A 218 -111.70 121.36 69.89
CA VAL A 218 -110.61 120.39 69.69
C VAL A 218 -109.62 120.86 68.60
N CYS A 219 -108.38 120.36 68.64
CA CYS A 219 -107.26 120.73 67.77
C CYS A 219 -106.89 119.63 66.76
N GLN A 220 -106.38 120.03 65.59
CA GLN A 220 -105.99 119.13 64.50
C GLN A 220 -104.64 119.53 63.88
N CYS A 221 -103.65 118.62 63.93
CA CYS A 221 -102.23 118.93 63.75
C CYS A 221 -101.69 118.82 62.31
N TYR A 222 -100.56 119.50 62.03
CA TYR A 222 -99.81 119.39 60.78
C TYR A 222 -98.88 118.16 60.72
N GLU A 223 -98.54 117.72 59.50
CA GLU A 223 -98.00 116.39 59.16
C GLU A 223 -96.71 115.95 59.89
N GLU A 224 -95.78 116.89 60.15
CA GLU A 224 -94.55 116.60 60.92
C GLU A 224 -94.79 116.43 62.42
N PHE A 225 -95.97 116.82 62.93
CA PHE A 225 -96.27 116.95 64.36
C PHE A 225 -97.41 116.04 64.84
N ILE A 226 -97.47 115.80 66.16
CA ILE A 226 -98.47 114.99 66.85
C ILE A 226 -98.70 115.48 68.30
N GLY A 227 -99.70 114.93 69.01
CA GLY A 227 -100.12 115.32 70.36
C GLY A 227 -101.46 116.08 70.38
N GLU A 228 -102.13 116.15 71.55
CA GLU A 228 -103.46 116.79 71.65
C GLU A 228 -103.42 118.32 71.44
N ASP A 229 -102.27 118.96 71.70
CA ASP A 229 -102.00 120.37 71.41
C ASP A 229 -101.06 120.58 70.20
N CYS A 230 -100.64 119.49 69.53
CA CYS A 230 -99.73 119.49 68.38
C CYS A 230 -98.25 119.85 68.66
N SER A 231 -97.67 119.38 69.77
CA SER A 231 -96.32 119.76 70.24
C SER A 231 -95.15 118.77 69.95
N GLU A 232 -95.39 117.52 69.57
CA GLU A 232 -94.36 116.46 69.37
C GLU A 232 -94.01 116.22 67.89
N LYS A 233 -92.87 115.58 67.54
CA LYS A 233 -92.35 115.43 66.15
C LYS A 233 -92.06 113.98 65.69
N ARG A 234 -92.22 113.68 64.39
CA ARG A 234 -92.08 112.36 63.71
C ARG A 234 -90.65 112.02 63.21
N CYS A 235 -90.28 110.73 63.18
CA CYS A 235 -89.02 110.17 62.62
C CYS A 235 -89.16 109.53 61.20
N PRO A 236 -88.06 109.31 60.45
CA PRO A 236 -88.05 108.64 59.14
C PRO A 236 -88.24 107.10 59.20
N GLU A 237 -89.11 106.55 58.35
CA GLU A 237 -89.33 105.11 58.07
C GLU A 237 -89.30 104.14 59.28
N ASP A 238 -89.69 104.64 60.45
CA ASP A 238 -89.65 103.93 61.75
C ASP A 238 -88.32 103.17 61.98
N CYS A 239 -87.20 103.78 61.54
CA CYS A 239 -85.84 103.24 61.60
C CYS A 239 -85.68 101.82 61.00
N SER A 240 -86.47 101.50 59.96
CA SER A 240 -86.54 100.19 59.27
C SER A 240 -86.74 98.98 60.18
N GLY A 241 -87.19 99.16 61.43
CA GLY A 241 -87.21 98.09 62.45
C GLY A 241 -85.82 97.57 62.87
N ASN A 242 -84.73 98.27 62.52
CA ASN A 242 -83.35 97.95 62.88
C ASN A 242 -82.72 99.04 63.78
N GLY A 243 -83.53 99.89 64.40
CA GLY A 243 -83.10 100.93 65.33
C GLY A 243 -84.27 101.50 66.14
N PHE A 244 -84.03 102.56 66.91
CA PHE A 244 -85.07 103.31 67.63
C PHE A 244 -85.06 104.80 67.28
N CYS A 245 -86.24 105.42 67.34
CA CYS A 245 -86.47 106.84 67.07
C CYS A 245 -86.29 107.67 68.36
N ASP A 246 -85.54 108.78 68.28
CA ASP A 246 -85.53 109.82 69.32
C ASP A 246 -85.45 111.23 68.69
N THR A 247 -86.33 112.14 69.11
CA THR A 247 -86.48 113.54 68.63
C THR A 247 -86.54 113.80 67.11
N GLY A 248 -86.68 112.75 66.28
CA GLY A 248 -86.68 112.85 64.81
C GLY A 248 -85.49 112.16 64.13
N GLU A 249 -84.54 111.60 64.89
CA GLU A 249 -83.37 110.85 64.38
C GLU A 249 -83.44 109.36 64.76
N CYS A 250 -82.77 108.51 63.98
CA CYS A 250 -82.76 107.06 64.14
C CYS A 250 -81.42 106.53 64.67
N TYR A 251 -81.48 105.69 65.71
CA TYR A 251 -80.32 105.09 66.37
C TYR A 251 -80.31 103.57 66.14
N CYS A 252 -79.36 103.11 65.32
CA CYS A 252 -79.33 101.74 64.81
C CYS A 252 -78.83 100.69 65.82
N HIS A 253 -79.31 99.45 65.66
CA HIS A 253 -78.82 98.27 66.35
C HIS A 253 -77.50 97.76 65.75
N ASP A 254 -76.71 97.03 66.55
CA ASP A 254 -75.34 96.66 66.20
C ASP A 254 -75.21 95.92 64.85
N GLY A 255 -74.24 96.37 64.04
CA GLY A 255 -73.99 95.89 62.68
C GLY A 255 -74.97 96.36 61.60
N PHE A 256 -75.96 97.19 61.93
CA PHE A 256 -76.74 97.96 60.96
C PHE A 256 -76.36 99.45 61.01
N PHE A 257 -76.35 100.12 59.86
CA PHE A 257 -76.06 101.55 59.75
C PHE A 257 -76.83 102.22 58.61
N GLY A 258 -76.68 103.54 58.49
CA GLY A 258 -77.45 104.39 57.57
C GLY A 258 -78.39 105.32 58.32
N LEU A 259 -79.02 106.28 57.62
CA LEU A 259 -79.98 107.22 58.21
C LEU A 259 -81.30 106.56 58.66
N ASP A 260 -81.56 105.37 58.12
CA ASP A 260 -82.75 104.54 58.29
C ASP A 260 -82.42 103.12 58.82
N CYS A 261 -81.14 102.84 59.15
CA CYS A 261 -80.64 101.55 59.62
C CYS A 261 -80.77 100.38 58.60
N SER A 262 -80.67 100.66 57.30
CA SER A 262 -80.82 99.68 56.21
C SER A 262 -79.55 98.92 55.78
N GLN A 263 -78.34 99.35 56.16
CA GLN A 263 -77.08 98.90 55.54
C GLN A 263 -76.21 98.02 56.46
N VAL A 264 -75.40 97.13 55.88
CA VAL A 264 -74.49 96.18 56.57
C VAL A 264 -73.04 96.37 56.08
N LEU A 265 -72.09 96.43 57.02
CA LEU A 265 -70.69 96.76 56.73
C LEU A 265 -69.93 95.62 56.02
N ALA A 266 -69.10 95.97 55.04
CA ALA A 266 -68.10 95.09 54.44
C ALA A 266 -66.73 95.28 55.10
N GLN A 267 -66.01 94.17 55.36
CA GLN A 267 -64.63 94.20 55.87
C GLN A 267 -63.62 94.02 54.72
N GLN A 268 -62.32 94.19 54.99
CA GLN A 268 -61.27 94.16 53.96
C GLN A 268 -60.16 93.18 54.33
N ASN A 269 -60.05 92.04 53.61
CA ASN A 269 -58.80 91.26 53.36
C ASN A 269 -59.11 89.86 52.75
N LEU A 270 -59.62 89.77 51.52
CA LEU A 270 -59.69 88.48 50.81
C LEU A 270 -58.31 88.14 50.22
N GLN A 271 -57.73 86.98 50.58
CA GLN A 271 -56.39 86.56 50.17
C GLN A 271 -56.34 85.08 49.76
N LEU A 272 -55.30 84.69 49.01
CA LEU A 272 -55.01 83.30 48.61
C LEU A 272 -54.03 82.65 49.61
N LEU A 273 -54.35 81.45 50.08
CA LEU A 273 -53.50 80.63 50.95
C LEU A 273 -52.66 79.61 50.17
N ASN A 274 -53.28 78.90 49.22
CA ASN A 274 -52.60 77.93 48.37
C ASN A 274 -53.28 77.86 46.98
N SER A 275 -52.58 77.23 46.04
CA SER A 275 -53.16 76.71 44.81
C SER A 275 -52.63 75.31 44.53
N THR A 276 -53.46 74.47 43.94
CA THR A 276 -53.08 73.18 43.37
C THR A 276 -53.44 73.18 41.89
N GLU A 277 -53.30 72.05 41.19
CA GLU A 277 -53.84 71.90 39.84
C GLU A 277 -55.38 71.96 39.78
N ASN A 278 -56.10 71.70 40.88
CA ASN A 278 -57.55 71.57 40.87
C ASN A 278 -58.28 72.25 42.05
N SER A 279 -57.57 73.02 42.88
CA SER A 279 -58.13 73.80 43.98
C SER A 279 -57.43 75.15 44.23
N LEU A 280 -58.17 76.06 44.87
CA LEU A 280 -57.68 77.34 45.39
C LEU A 280 -58.22 77.52 46.83
N ALA A 281 -57.35 77.56 47.84
CA ALA A 281 -57.77 77.93 49.20
C ALA A 281 -57.66 79.44 49.40
N VAL A 282 -58.75 80.06 49.84
CA VAL A 282 -58.86 81.51 50.11
C VAL A 282 -59.22 81.77 51.58
N SER A 283 -58.83 82.94 52.11
CA SER A 283 -59.10 83.33 53.50
C SER A 283 -59.40 84.81 53.67
N TRP A 284 -60.05 85.15 54.80
CA TRP A 284 -60.47 86.50 55.16
C TRP A 284 -60.47 86.71 56.70
N ASP A 285 -60.53 87.96 57.13
CA ASP A 285 -60.57 88.32 58.55
C ASP A 285 -61.96 88.11 59.18
N GLN A 286 -62.01 87.82 60.49
CA GLN A 286 -63.26 87.64 61.22
C GLN A 286 -64.02 88.96 61.41
N MET A 287 -65.33 88.92 61.20
CA MET A 287 -66.25 90.01 61.52
C MET A 287 -67.05 89.72 62.79
N VAL A 288 -67.46 90.77 63.49
CA VAL A 288 -68.41 90.69 64.61
C VAL A 288 -69.83 90.86 64.06
N ASP A 289 -70.75 90.01 64.50
CA ASP A 289 -72.18 89.99 64.16
C ASP A 289 -72.52 89.87 62.65
N VAL A 290 -72.10 88.77 62.01
CA VAL A 290 -72.45 88.38 60.62
C VAL A 290 -72.99 86.95 60.63
N ASP A 291 -74.11 86.67 59.94
CA ASP A 291 -74.79 85.37 59.99
C ASP A 291 -74.12 84.30 59.12
N ASN A 292 -73.55 84.70 57.98
CA ASN A 292 -72.73 83.85 57.09
C ASN A 292 -71.97 84.69 56.06
N TYR A 293 -70.97 84.06 55.47
CA TYR A 293 -70.22 84.55 54.31
C TYR A 293 -70.73 83.91 53.02
N LEU A 294 -70.78 84.66 51.92
CA LEU A 294 -71.11 84.18 50.58
C LEU A 294 -69.89 84.35 49.66
N ILE A 295 -69.31 83.23 49.23
CA ILE A 295 -68.25 83.20 48.21
C ILE A 295 -68.91 83.02 46.84
N SER A 296 -68.45 83.75 45.82
CA SER A 296 -68.72 83.43 44.42
C SER A 296 -67.42 83.25 43.62
N TYR A 297 -67.40 82.40 42.61
CA TYR A 297 -66.21 82.20 41.78
C TYR A 297 -66.52 81.78 40.34
N TYR A 298 -65.68 82.20 39.40
CA TYR A 298 -65.79 81.90 37.97
C TYR A 298 -64.41 81.99 37.26
N PRO A 299 -64.17 81.27 36.14
CA PRO A 299 -62.93 81.40 35.38
C PRO A 299 -62.85 82.79 34.71
N VAL A 300 -61.67 83.41 34.66
CA VAL A 300 -61.48 84.70 33.98
C VAL A 300 -61.90 84.59 32.51
N GLY A 301 -62.72 85.54 32.05
CA GLY A 301 -63.35 85.52 30.72
C GLY A 301 -64.67 84.73 30.62
N PHE A 302 -65.09 84.03 31.68
CA PHE A 302 -66.32 83.21 31.72
C PHE A 302 -67.27 83.65 32.85
N GLU A 303 -67.60 84.95 32.89
CA GLU A 303 -68.49 85.59 33.87
C GLU A 303 -69.89 84.98 33.99
N THR A 304 -70.34 84.19 33.01
CA THR A 304 -71.62 83.48 33.05
C THR A 304 -71.58 82.16 33.83
N LEU A 305 -70.40 81.70 34.27
CA LEU A 305 -70.19 80.44 34.99
C LEU A 305 -69.99 80.62 36.50
N VAL A 306 -70.60 81.66 37.10
CA VAL A 306 -70.52 81.91 38.54
C VAL A 306 -71.10 80.73 39.33
N LYS A 307 -70.26 80.13 40.17
CA LYS A 307 -70.69 79.26 41.27
C LYS A 307 -70.72 80.06 42.57
N GLN A 308 -71.62 79.71 43.47
CA GLN A 308 -71.75 80.33 44.79
C GLN A 308 -71.71 79.29 45.90
N VAL A 309 -71.14 79.66 47.05
CA VAL A 309 -71.03 78.83 48.26
C VAL A 309 -71.30 79.69 49.49
N HIS A 310 -72.23 79.27 50.34
CA HIS A 310 -72.39 79.81 51.68
C HIS A 310 -71.40 79.15 52.65
N VAL A 311 -70.73 79.96 53.47
CA VAL A 311 -69.73 79.55 54.45
C VAL A 311 -70.18 80.06 55.84
N PRO A 312 -70.19 79.22 56.89
CA PRO A 312 -70.61 79.63 58.24
C PRO A 312 -69.81 80.78 58.85
N GLU A 313 -70.38 81.48 59.84
CA GLU A 313 -69.76 82.63 60.51
C GLU A 313 -68.42 82.28 61.21
N GLU A 314 -68.24 81.03 61.65
CA GLU A 314 -67.03 80.59 62.35
C GLU A 314 -65.86 80.26 61.40
N GLN A 315 -66.10 80.20 60.08
CA GLN A 315 -65.12 79.74 59.10
C GLN A 315 -64.51 80.92 58.33
N LEU A 316 -63.19 81.10 58.50
CA LEU A 316 -62.40 82.23 57.95
C LEU A 316 -61.57 81.86 56.71
N SER A 317 -61.68 80.62 56.23
CA SER A 317 -61.00 80.13 55.04
C SER A 317 -61.78 79.01 54.37
N TYR A 318 -61.73 78.95 53.04
CA TYR A 318 -62.46 77.96 52.25
C TYR A 318 -61.64 77.46 51.06
N GLU A 319 -61.67 76.16 50.81
CA GLU A 319 -61.00 75.54 49.67
C GLU A 319 -61.98 75.32 48.51
N ILE A 320 -61.76 76.07 47.41
CA ILE A 320 -62.55 75.96 46.20
C ILE A 320 -62.01 74.80 45.37
N VAL A 321 -62.60 73.61 45.53
CA VAL A 321 -62.20 72.37 44.85
C VAL A 321 -62.94 72.14 43.52
N GLY A 322 -62.34 71.34 42.62
CA GLY A 322 -62.95 70.97 41.34
C GLY A 322 -62.76 72.03 40.24
N LEU A 323 -61.62 72.74 40.30
CA LEU A 323 -61.17 73.70 39.32
C LEU A 323 -60.34 73.02 38.20
N ARG A 324 -60.09 73.74 37.11
CA ARG A 324 -59.27 73.26 35.98
C ARG A 324 -57.79 73.64 36.22
N PRO A 325 -56.80 72.81 35.84
CA PRO A 325 -55.38 73.16 35.89
C PRO A 325 -55.01 74.34 34.99
N GLY A 326 -53.91 75.03 35.34
CA GLY A 326 -53.34 76.15 34.59
C GLY A 326 -54.32 77.28 34.23
N THR A 327 -55.36 77.49 35.05
CA THR A 327 -56.52 78.35 34.76
C THR A 327 -56.69 79.41 35.85
N THR A 328 -56.88 80.66 35.46
CA THR A 328 -57.15 81.79 36.37
C THR A 328 -58.64 81.93 36.67
N TYR A 329 -58.97 82.18 37.94
CA TYR A 329 -60.31 82.36 38.47
C TYR A 329 -60.43 83.70 39.21
N ASN A 330 -61.57 84.37 39.02
CA ASN A 330 -62.02 85.42 39.91
C ASN A 330 -62.83 84.80 41.05
N VAL A 331 -62.58 85.27 42.26
CA VAL A 331 -63.28 84.91 43.49
C VAL A 331 -63.79 86.18 44.14
N THR A 332 -65.02 86.15 44.66
CA THR A 332 -65.61 87.25 45.45
C THR A 332 -66.11 86.77 46.79
N LEU A 333 -66.14 87.67 47.78
CA LEU A 333 -66.67 87.46 49.12
C LEU A 333 -67.68 88.56 49.47
N LEU A 334 -68.84 88.18 50.00
CA LEU A 334 -69.86 89.06 50.57
C LEU A 334 -70.18 88.62 52.01
N HIS A 335 -70.53 89.55 52.88
CA HIS A 335 -70.98 89.28 54.25
C HIS A 335 -72.51 89.39 54.30
N VAL A 336 -73.21 88.52 55.04
CA VAL A 336 -74.68 88.49 55.09
C VAL A 336 -75.20 88.59 56.53
N LYS A 337 -76.14 89.51 56.80
CA LYS A 337 -76.80 89.68 58.10
C LYS A 337 -78.31 89.92 57.95
N LYS A 338 -79.15 89.12 58.62
CA LYS A 338 -80.61 89.04 58.45
C LYS A 338 -81.08 88.98 56.98
N GLY A 339 -80.27 88.40 56.09
CA GLY A 339 -80.55 88.34 54.65
C GLY A 339 -80.17 89.59 53.84
N VAL A 340 -79.64 90.65 54.47
CA VAL A 340 -79.01 91.79 53.78
C VAL A 340 -77.54 91.48 53.55
N ALA A 341 -77.04 91.72 52.32
CA ALA A 341 -75.66 91.48 51.94
C ALA A 341 -74.82 92.77 51.86
N SER A 342 -73.53 92.68 52.17
CA SER A 342 -72.55 93.76 52.03
C SER A 342 -72.08 93.92 50.58
N ASP A 343 -71.33 95.00 50.31
CA ASP A 343 -70.55 95.13 49.07
C ASP A 343 -69.56 93.95 48.88
N PRO A 344 -69.30 93.49 47.64
CA PRO A 344 -68.41 92.37 47.34
C PRO A 344 -66.92 92.77 47.32
N LYS A 345 -66.08 91.93 47.91
CA LYS A 345 -64.61 92.00 47.80
C LYS A 345 -64.09 90.97 46.80
N TYR A 346 -63.12 91.36 45.96
CA TYR A 346 -62.60 90.55 44.84
C TYR A 346 -61.15 90.06 45.07
N LEU A 347 -60.82 88.91 44.48
CA LEU A 347 -59.49 88.30 44.38
C LEU A 347 -59.36 87.56 43.03
N GLU A 348 -58.21 87.62 42.37
CA GLU A 348 -57.88 86.85 41.15
C GLU A 348 -56.73 85.88 41.46
N ALA A 349 -56.85 84.61 41.08
CA ALA A 349 -55.88 83.55 41.40
C ALA A 349 -55.86 82.40 40.38
N SER A 350 -54.70 81.75 40.20
CA SER A 350 -54.50 80.70 39.21
C SER A 350 -54.15 79.34 39.82
N THR A 351 -54.70 78.28 39.24
CA THR A 351 -54.30 76.89 39.51
C THR A 351 -52.95 76.54 38.84
N VAL A 352 -52.25 75.57 39.41
CA VAL A 352 -50.95 75.08 38.92
C VAL A 352 -51.14 74.27 37.63
N LEU A 353 -50.10 74.17 36.79
CA LEU A 353 -50.08 73.26 35.64
C LEU A 353 -49.75 71.83 36.08
N SER A 354 -50.56 70.87 35.64
CA SER A 354 -50.35 69.44 35.88
C SER A 354 -49.05 68.91 35.27
N ALA A 355 -48.54 67.81 35.84
CA ALA A 355 -47.44 67.01 35.30
C ALA A 355 -47.79 66.40 33.93
N LEU A 356 -46.79 65.83 33.25
CA LEU A 356 -47.00 65.08 32.00
C LEU A 356 -47.54 63.68 32.30
N ASN A 357 -48.52 63.22 31.51
CA ASN A 357 -49.17 61.92 31.72
C ASN A 357 -48.19 60.74 31.65
N ALA A 358 -47.27 60.79 30.68
CA ALA A 358 -46.29 59.74 30.43
C ALA A 358 -45.12 60.25 29.57
N ILE A 359 -43.94 59.66 29.81
CA ILE A 359 -42.67 59.88 29.13
C ILE A 359 -41.97 58.52 28.94
N TRP A 360 -41.37 58.27 27.78
CA TRP A 360 -40.61 57.04 27.51
C TRP A 360 -39.47 57.29 26.51
N VAL A 361 -38.54 56.33 26.44
CA VAL A 361 -37.50 56.25 25.40
C VAL A 361 -38.08 55.51 24.19
N THR A 362 -37.89 56.03 22.98
CA THR A 362 -38.39 55.44 21.73
C THR A 362 -37.29 54.72 20.95
N GLU A 363 -36.08 55.25 20.90
CA GLU A 363 -34.95 54.66 20.18
C GLU A 363 -33.61 54.84 20.93
N GLU A 364 -32.88 53.73 21.09
CA GLU A 364 -31.54 53.69 21.72
C GLU A 364 -30.46 53.57 20.64
N MET A 365 -29.66 54.62 20.44
CA MET A 365 -28.60 54.68 19.43
C MET A 365 -27.20 54.73 20.08
N GLU A 366 -26.14 54.45 19.31
CA GLU A 366 -24.75 54.39 19.81
C GLU A 366 -24.30 55.71 20.48
N HIS A 367 -24.71 56.88 19.97
CA HIS A 367 -24.33 58.20 20.51
C HIS A 367 -25.52 59.13 20.81
N SER A 368 -26.74 58.58 20.86
CA SER A 368 -27.98 59.36 21.00
C SER A 368 -29.12 58.55 21.61
N LEU A 369 -30.10 59.26 22.18
CA LEU A 369 -31.34 58.70 22.73
C LEU A 369 -32.51 59.53 22.19
N GLU A 370 -33.54 58.88 21.66
CA GLU A 370 -34.83 59.54 21.41
C GLU A 370 -35.79 59.30 22.57
N VAL A 371 -36.43 60.37 23.02
CA VAL A 371 -37.49 60.36 24.05
C VAL A 371 -38.75 61.01 23.52
N GLU A 372 -39.91 60.42 23.83
CA GLU A 372 -41.24 60.92 23.48
C GLU A 372 -42.12 61.01 24.74
N TRP A 373 -42.96 62.03 24.81
CA TRP A 373 -43.88 62.28 25.92
C TRP A 373 -45.23 62.80 25.43
N GLU A 374 -46.28 62.59 26.22
CA GLU A 374 -47.62 63.09 25.91
C GLU A 374 -47.75 64.58 26.23
N ASN A 375 -48.38 65.34 25.34
CA ASN A 375 -48.66 66.75 25.56
C ASN A 375 -49.83 66.91 26.54
N PRO A 376 -49.76 67.82 27.54
CA PRO A 376 -50.84 68.01 28.49
C PRO A 376 -52.05 68.69 27.83
N LEU A 377 -53.22 68.53 28.45
CA LEU A 377 -54.48 69.15 27.98
C LEU A 377 -54.51 70.67 28.17
N THR A 378 -53.68 71.21 29.07
CA THR A 378 -53.42 72.64 29.22
C THR A 378 -52.47 73.13 28.12
N ASP A 379 -52.62 74.39 27.69
CA ASP A 379 -51.68 74.95 26.73
C ASP A 379 -50.34 75.29 27.40
N VAL A 380 -49.23 75.05 26.69
CA VAL A 380 -47.85 75.22 27.19
C VAL A 380 -46.95 75.72 26.08
N ASP A 381 -46.03 76.63 26.41
CA ASP A 381 -45.20 77.34 25.44
C ASP A 381 -44.09 76.43 24.88
N TYR A 382 -43.41 75.72 25.79
CA TYR A 382 -42.31 74.80 25.49
C TYR A 382 -42.03 73.87 26.68
N TYR A 383 -41.16 72.90 26.45
CA TYR A 383 -40.63 72.00 27.46
C TYR A 383 -39.15 72.29 27.72
N LYS A 384 -38.71 72.24 28.98
CA LYS A 384 -37.29 72.15 29.34
C LYS A 384 -36.93 70.68 29.50
N LEU A 385 -36.08 70.17 28.61
CA LEU A 385 -35.50 68.84 28.69
C LEU A 385 -34.15 68.94 29.39
N LYS A 386 -34.00 68.29 30.54
CA LYS A 386 -32.74 68.11 31.26
C LYS A 386 -32.28 66.67 31.11
N PHE A 387 -30.99 66.42 30.93
CA PHE A 387 -30.45 65.06 30.91
C PHE A 387 -29.03 65.00 31.47
N ARG A 388 -28.74 63.95 32.23
CA ARG A 388 -27.44 63.71 32.90
C ARG A 388 -27.05 62.24 32.83
N SER A 389 -25.76 61.95 32.82
CA SER A 389 -25.28 60.58 32.99
C SER A 389 -25.42 60.16 34.45
N LEU A 390 -25.75 58.90 34.71
CA LEU A 390 -25.72 58.35 36.07
C LEU A 390 -24.28 58.19 36.63
N VAL A 391 -23.26 58.34 35.78
CA VAL A 391 -21.84 58.24 36.12
C VAL A 391 -21.14 59.60 36.10
N GLU A 392 -21.51 60.48 35.17
CA GLU A 392 -20.91 61.82 35.00
C GLU A 392 -21.97 62.89 35.30
N MET A 393 -21.77 63.65 36.38
CA MET A 393 -22.78 64.54 36.98
C MET A 393 -23.08 65.83 36.17
N ASP A 394 -22.62 65.92 34.91
CA ASP A 394 -22.87 67.04 34.02
C ASP A 394 -24.32 66.99 33.49
N GLU A 395 -25.18 67.84 34.04
CA GLU A 395 -26.54 68.05 33.53
C GLU A 395 -26.51 68.97 32.28
N LYS A 396 -26.94 68.43 31.15
CA LYS A 396 -27.22 69.18 29.91
C LYS A 396 -28.70 69.56 29.87
N GLN A 397 -29.01 70.72 29.30
CA GLN A 397 -30.40 71.18 29.12
C GLN A 397 -30.66 71.67 27.69
N VAL A 398 -31.87 71.41 27.19
CA VAL A 398 -32.37 71.82 25.86
C VAL A 398 -33.82 72.31 26.01
N MET A 399 -34.18 73.36 25.28
CA MET A 399 -35.57 73.80 25.14
C MET A 399 -36.20 73.13 23.92
N VAL A 400 -37.34 72.46 24.10
CA VAL A 400 -38.07 71.75 23.04
C VAL A 400 -39.45 72.38 22.89
N PRO A 401 -39.82 72.95 21.73
CA PRO A 401 -41.15 73.54 21.54
C PRO A 401 -42.23 72.46 21.58
N LYS A 402 -43.46 72.85 21.96
CA LYS A 402 -44.64 71.97 21.92
C LYS A 402 -44.94 71.54 20.47
N SER A 403 -45.12 70.25 20.23
CA SER A 403 -45.64 69.75 18.95
C SER A 403 -47.14 69.99 18.81
N ASN A 404 -47.62 70.12 17.57
CA ASN A 404 -49.06 70.14 17.25
C ASN A 404 -49.71 68.74 17.35
N ASP A 405 -48.90 67.68 17.36
CA ASP A 405 -49.34 66.31 17.60
C ASP A 405 -49.78 66.12 19.08
N PRO A 406 -50.50 65.05 19.45
CA PRO A 406 -50.79 64.73 20.85
C PRO A 406 -49.53 64.38 21.69
N LYS A 407 -48.36 64.28 21.06
CA LYS A 407 -47.07 63.94 21.69
C LYS A 407 -45.96 64.85 21.18
N SER A 408 -44.93 65.06 21.98
CA SER A 408 -43.69 65.72 21.57
C SER A 408 -42.50 64.77 21.78
N ARG A 409 -41.47 64.87 20.92
CA ARG A 409 -40.26 64.05 21.00
C ARG A 409 -38.99 64.83 20.73
N HIS A 410 -37.87 64.31 21.20
CA HIS A 410 -36.55 64.90 21.01
C HIS A 410 -35.44 63.85 20.97
N ILE A 411 -34.47 64.03 20.06
CA ILE A 411 -33.26 63.19 19.96
C ILE A 411 -32.09 63.92 20.64
N MET A 412 -31.71 63.43 21.82
CA MET A 412 -30.51 63.89 22.53
C MET A 412 -29.27 63.34 21.83
N THR A 413 -28.33 64.19 21.44
CA THR A 413 -27.12 63.82 20.67
C THR A 413 -25.83 64.18 21.41
N GLY A 414 -24.72 63.53 21.05
CA GLY A 414 -23.44 63.72 21.73
C GLY A 414 -23.42 63.06 23.11
N LEU A 415 -23.94 61.83 23.17
CA LEU A 415 -23.90 60.93 24.31
C LEU A 415 -22.78 59.88 24.12
N LYS A 416 -22.30 59.29 25.23
CA LYS A 416 -21.32 58.20 25.19
C LYS A 416 -22.01 56.86 24.94
N PRO A 417 -21.40 55.89 24.23
CA PRO A 417 -21.98 54.56 24.02
C PRO A 417 -22.15 53.73 25.30
N GLY A 418 -23.09 52.78 25.28
CA GLY A 418 -23.34 51.82 26.36
C GLY A 418 -23.61 52.43 27.74
N THR A 419 -24.01 53.70 27.81
CA THR A 419 -24.04 54.56 29.01
C THR A 419 -25.47 54.94 29.36
N GLU A 420 -25.77 55.01 30.65
CA GLU A 420 -27.14 55.22 31.14
C GLU A 420 -27.35 56.68 31.56
N TYR A 421 -28.45 57.25 31.06
CA TYR A 421 -28.82 58.64 31.22
C TYR A 421 -30.20 58.75 31.89
N GLU A 422 -30.31 59.65 32.85
CA GLU A 422 -31.58 60.11 33.40
C GLU A 422 -32.02 61.37 32.63
N VAL A 423 -33.28 61.40 32.23
CA VAL A 423 -33.87 62.41 31.35
C VAL A 423 -35.15 62.94 32.00
N THR A 424 -35.27 64.25 32.13
CA THR A 424 -36.40 64.93 32.80
C THR A 424 -36.98 66.00 31.89
N VAL A 425 -38.29 65.93 31.66
CA VAL A 425 -39.06 66.94 30.93
C VAL A 425 -39.85 67.80 31.93
N ILE A 426 -39.83 69.12 31.74
CA ILE A 426 -40.58 70.08 32.55
C ILE A 426 -41.45 70.93 31.61
N PRO A 427 -42.79 70.95 31.75
CA PRO A 427 -43.66 71.86 31.00
C PRO A 427 -43.52 73.30 31.49
N VAL A 428 -43.53 74.27 30.57
CA VAL A 428 -43.43 75.69 30.89
C VAL A 428 -44.53 76.49 30.19
N LYS A 429 -45.17 77.39 30.93
CA LYS A 429 -46.19 78.31 30.42
C LYS A 429 -46.10 79.65 31.15
N ASP A 430 -46.13 80.77 30.44
CA ASP A 430 -46.13 82.12 31.04
C ASP A 430 -44.93 82.32 32.02
N ASN A 431 -43.76 81.78 31.66
CA ASN A 431 -42.54 81.66 32.50
C ASN A 431 -42.67 80.84 33.80
N THR A 432 -43.81 80.22 34.07
CA THR A 432 -44.02 79.30 35.20
C THR A 432 -43.67 77.87 34.80
N GLU A 433 -42.87 77.18 35.60
CA GLU A 433 -42.56 75.75 35.43
C GLU A 433 -43.61 74.90 36.14
N GLY A 434 -44.09 73.84 35.48
CA GLY A 434 -44.93 72.81 36.08
C GLY A 434 -44.12 71.65 36.67
N GLU A 435 -44.81 70.63 37.17
CA GLU A 435 -44.17 69.45 37.79
C GLU A 435 -43.28 68.66 36.79
N PRO A 436 -42.06 68.25 37.19
CA PRO A 436 -41.14 67.49 36.34
C PRO A 436 -41.62 66.05 36.11
N SER A 437 -41.23 65.45 34.98
CA SER A 437 -41.48 64.03 34.68
C SER A 437 -40.23 63.40 34.09
N SER A 438 -39.76 62.28 34.64
CA SER A 438 -38.47 61.68 34.27
C SER A 438 -38.52 60.22 33.80
N VAL A 439 -37.53 59.83 33.02
CA VAL A 439 -37.28 58.48 32.51
C VAL A 439 -35.78 58.18 32.50
N SER A 440 -35.38 56.91 32.53
CA SER A 440 -33.99 56.47 32.29
C SER A 440 -33.88 55.73 30.96
N GLY A 441 -32.79 55.93 30.23
CA GLY A 441 -32.50 55.26 28.96
C GLY A 441 -31.01 54.98 28.80
N ARG A 442 -30.64 53.99 27.97
CA ARG A 442 -29.23 53.60 27.79
C ARG A 442 -28.84 53.68 26.31
N THR A 443 -27.77 54.40 26.00
CA THR A 443 -27.22 54.42 24.64
C THR A 443 -26.76 53.02 24.22
N GLY A 444 -26.89 52.73 22.93
CA GLY A 444 -26.46 51.46 22.35
C GLY A 444 -24.96 51.22 22.50
N VAL A 445 -24.55 49.95 22.46
CA VAL A 445 -23.15 49.54 22.43
C VAL A 445 -22.58 49.85 21.04
N ASP A 446 -21.48 50.60 20.98
CA ASP A 446 -20.79 50.93 19.72
C ASP A 446 -20.10 49.71 19.09
N SER A 447 -19.84 49.81 17.80
CA SER A 447 -19.50 48.68 16.96
C SER A 447 -17.99 48.59 16.69
N PRO A 448 -17.34 47.41 16.76
CA PRO A 448 -15.91 47.27 16.50
C PRO A 448 -15.51 47.83 15.14
N THR A 449 -14.45 48.65 15.09
CA THR A 449 -13.98 49.30 13.85
C THR A 449 -12.63 48.75 13.39
N ASN A 450 -12.26 49.02 12.13
CA ASN A 450 -10.99 48.59 11.54
C ASN A 450 -10.72 47.07 11.67
N VAL A 451 -11.74 46.25 11.38
CA VAL A 451 -11.62 44.79 11.49
C VAL A 451 -10.79 44.24 10.32
N THR A 452 -9.57 43.81 10.62
CA THR A 452 -8.61 43.27 9.64
C THR A 452 -8.31 41.80 9.91
N THR A 453 -8.02 41.05 8.84
CA THR A 453 -7.44 39.70 8.97
C THR A 453 -5.99 39.74 8.51
N ASP A 454 -5.08 39.25 9.35
CA ASP A 454 -3.64 39.17 9.12
C ASP A 454 -3.10 37.77 9.48
N ARG A 455 -1.86 37.49 9.07
CA ARG A 455 -1.12 36.25 9.44
C ARG A 455 -1.93 34.97 9.22
N VAL A 456 -2.53 34.86 8.04
CA VAL A 456 -3.28 33.68 7.59
C VAL A 456 -2.33 32.55 7.22
N THR A 457 -2.66 31.32 7.63
CA THR A 457 -1.97 30.07 7.27
C THR A 457 -2.94 29.13 6.55
N GLU A 458 -2.56 27.87 6.36
CA GLU A 458 -3.44 26.81 5.85
C GLU A 458 -4.57 26.44 6.85
N ASP A 459 -4.34 26.65 8.14
CA ASP A 459 -5.15 26.16 9.26
C ASP A 459 -5.60 27.25 10.26
N THR A 460 -5.05 28.47 10.17
CA THR A 460 -5.32 29.58 11.09
C THR A 460 -5.48 30.94 10.38
N ALA A 461 -6.14 31.89 11.05
CA ALA A 461 -6.20 33.29 10.62
C ALA A 461 -6.25 34.21 11.84
N THR A 462 -5.44 35.27 11.88
CA THR A 462 -5.51 36.25 12.98
C THR A 462 -6.43 37.40 12.58
N VAL A 463 -7.40 37.73 13.43
CA VAL A 463 -8.38 38.79 13.22
C VAL A 463 -8.19 39.83 14.31
N SER A 464 -8.07 41.09 13.93
CA SER A 464 -7.80 42.23 14.83
C SER A 464 -8.75 43.39 14.58
N TRP A 465 -9.06 44.18 15.61
CA TRP A 465 -10.03 45.28 15.58
C TRP A 465 -9.69 46.38 16.59
N ASN A 466 -10.23 47.58 16.35
CA ASN A 466 -10.24 48.64 17.36
C ASN A 466 -11.28 48.33 18.44
N LYS A 467 -10.90 48.50 19.71
CA LYS A 467 -11.81 48.39 20.86
C LYS A 467 -12.93 49.44 20.82
N VAL A 468 -14.07 49.07 21.40
CA VAL A 468 -15.27 49.90 21.54
C VAL A 468 -15.19 50.83 22.76
N GLU A 469 -15.89 51.96 22.75
CA GLU A 469 -15.93 52.92 23.87
C GLU A 469 -16.88 52.46 24.99
N ALA A 470 -17.96 51.77 24.64
CA ALA A 470 -18.90 51.19 25.59
C ALA A 470 -18.20 50.19 26.54
N PRO A 471 -18.47 50.23 27.87
CA PRO A 471 -18.10 49.14 28.76
C PRO A 471 -18.90 47.88 28.37
N ILE A 472 -18.24 46.78 28.02
CA ILE A 472 -18.86 45.55 27.48
C ILE A 472 -18.43 44.31 28.27
N ASP A 473 -19.19 43.23 28.15
CA ASP A 473 -18.89 41.95 28.81
C ASP A 473 -17.86 41.15 27.98
N ARG A 474 -18.05 41.11 26.64
CA ARG A 474 -17.24 40.35 25.68
C ARG A 474 -17.45 40.85 24.25
N TYR A 475 -16.54 40.48 23.34
CA TYR A 475 -16.82 40.40 21.91
C TYR A 475 -17.28 38.99 21.54
N MET A 476 -18.07 38.90 20.48
CA MET A 476 -18.47 37.65 19.84
C MET A 476 -17.89 37.62 18.43
N VAL A 477 -17.07 36.61 18.13
CA VAL A 477 -16.46 36.41 16.81
C VAL A 477 -17.08 35.16 16.17
N ARG A 478 -17.79 35.36 15.07
CA ARG A 478 -18.44 34.28 14.30
C ARG A 478 -17.83 34.23 12.91
N TYR A 479 -17.33 33.07 12.52
CA TYR A 479 -16.76 32.85 11.20
C TYR A 479 -17.48 31.72 10.48
N ALA A 480 -17.73 31.91 9.18
CA ALA A 480 -18.41 30.98 8.30
C ALA A 480 -17.50 30.67 7.11
N SER A 481 -17.30 29.38 6.82
CA SER A 481 -16.61 28.95 5.59
C SER A 481 -17.54 29.01 4.37
N ALA A 482 -16.96 29.09 3.17
CA ALA A 482 -17.71 29.04 1.92
C ALA A 482 -18.52 27.75 1.69
N ASP A 483 -18.19 26.64 2.37
CA ASP A 483 -18.95 25.38 2.35
C ASP A 483 -19.97 25.24 3.49
N GLY A 484 -20.10 26.25 4.36
CA GLY A 484 -21.21 26.40 5.31
C GLY A 484 -20.93 26.00 6.76
N ASP A 485 -19.70 25.62 7.13
CA ASP A 485 -19.35 25.41 8.53
C ASP A 485 -19.27 26.77 9.25
N ILE A 486 -20.00 26.88 10.36
CA ILE A 486 -20.10 28.10 11.16
C ILE A 486 -19.60 27.81 12.58
N LYS A 487 -18.58 28.56 13.00
CA LYS A 487 -18.06 28.55 14.37
C LYS A 487 -18.26 29.93 15.00
N GLU A 488 -18.48 29.98 16.31
CA GLU A 488 -18.73 31.20 17.07
C GLU A 488 -17.96 31.12 18.40
N ILE A 489 -17.20 32.17 18.74
CA ILE A 489 -16.25 32.20 19.86
C ILE A 489 -16.50 33.47 20.69
N GLU A 490 -16.53 33.31 22.03
CA GLU A 490 -16.51 34.41 22.98
C GLU A 490 -15.08 34.91 23.20
N VAL A 491 -14.87 36.23 23.17
CA VAL A 491 -13.56 36.87 23.36
C VAL A 491 -13.66 37.93 24.44
N GLY A 492 -12.77 37.89 25.44
CA GLY A 492 -12.81 38.82 26.58
C GLY A 492 -12.73 40.29 26.15
N SER A 493 -13.44 41.17 26.86
CA SER A 493 -13.57 42.61 26.55
C SER A 493 -12.23 43.35 26.47
N GLU A 494 -11.22 42.83 27.15
CA GLU A 494 -9.85 43.34 27.19
C GLU A 494 -9.01 43.05 25.92
N ASN A 495 -9.51 42.24 24.98
CA ASN A 495 -8.77 41.83 23.78
C ASN A 495 -9.22 42.60 22.52
N ASP A 496 -8.27 42.89 21.64
CA ASP A 496 -8.39 43.55 20.33
C ASP A 496 -7.99 42.62 19.17
N VAL A 497 -7.69 41.36 19.47
CA VAL A 497 -7.21 40.36 18.50
C VAL A 497 -7.57 38.94 18.94
N ILE A 498 -7.85 38.05 17.98
CA ILE A 498 -7.92 36.60 18.17
C ILE A 498 -7.29 35.86 16.98
N THR A 499 -6.60 34.75 17.24
CA THR A 499 -6.24 33.79 16.19
C THR A 499 -7.31 32.69 16.12
N LEU A 500 -7.99 32.58 14.99
CA LEU A 500 -8.91 31.50 14.66
C LEU A 500 -8.11 30.24 14.34
N LEU A 501 -8.56 29.09 14.83
CA LEU A 501 -7.90 27.79 14.72
C LEU A 501 -8.82 26.75 14.05
N ASP A 502 -8.23 25.64 13.61
CA ASP A 502 -8.91 24.54 12.94
C ASP A 502 -9.74 25.02 11.72
N LEU A 503 -9.11 25.84 10.87
CA LEU A 503 -9.64 26.24 9.57
C LEU A 503 -9.29 25.19 8.50
N LYS A 504 -10.07 25.15 7.42
CA LYS A 504 -9.81 24.30 6.25
C LYS A 504 -8.84 25.02 5.29
N PRO A 505 -7.83 24.34 4.72
CA PRO A 505 -6.92 24.93 3.74
C PRO A 505 -7.58 25.33 2.42
N GLY A 506 -7.07 26.40 1.79
CA GLY A 506 -7.51 26.91 0.49
C GLY A 506 -8.99 27.33 0.42
N MET A 507 -9.60 27.71 1.54
CA MET A 507 -11.03 28.04 1.68
C MET A 507 -11.23 29.49 2.10
N GLU A 508 -12.28 30.13 1.58
CA GLU A 508 -12.70 31.46 2.02
C GLU A 508 -13.52 31.36 3.31
N TYR A 509 -13.20 32.24 4.25
CA TYR A 509 -13.92 32.48 5.50
C TYR A 509 -14.41 33.92 5.55
N VAL A 510 -15.70 34.10 5.88
CA VAL A 510 -16.30 35.40 6.23
C VAL A 510 -16.41 35.47 7.75
N ILE A 511 -15.75 36.46 8.34
CA ILE A 511 -15.70 36.68 9.78
C ILE A 511 -16.57 37.89 10.13
N HIS A 512 -17.45 37.73 11.10
CA HIS A 512 -18.26 38.78 11.72
C HIS A 512 -17.87 38.97 13.18
N ILE A 513 -17.82 40.21 13.65
CA ILE A 513 -17.60 40.55 15.05
C ILE A 513 -18.60 41.60 15.54
N TRP A 514 -19.09 41.44 16.77
CA TRP A 514 -19.88 42.43 17.50
C TRP A 514 -19.53 42.37 18.99
N ALA A 515 -19.87 43.43 19.73
CA ALA A 515 -19.74 43.50 21.17
C ALA A 515 -21.07 43.20 21.87
N GLU A 516 -21.03 42.65 23.09
CA GLU A 516 -22.21 42.34 23.90
C GLU A 516 -22.11 42.93 25.33
N LYS A 517 -23.25 43.40 25.84
CA LYS A 517 -23.41 43.92 27.21
C LYS A 517 -24.78 43.51 27.75
N GLY A 518 -24.84 42.46 28.56
CA GLY A 518 -26.07 41.82 28.98
C GLY A 518 -26.93 41.41 27.77
N PRO A 519 -28.16 41.95 27.60
CA PRO A 519 -29.00 41.67 26.44
C PRO A 519 -28.68 42.52 25.20
N GLN A 520 -27.88 43.60 25.32
CA GLN A 520 -27.58 44.50 24.20
C GLN A 520 -26.40 44.02 23.35
N ARG A 521 -26.45 44.34 22.06
CA ARG A 521 -25.49 43.96 21.02
C ARG A 521 -25.15 45.16 20.14
N SER A 522 -23.87 45.32 19.78
CA SER A 522 -23.48 46.28 18.73
C SER A 522 -23.94 45.83 17.34
N LYS A 523 -23.77 46.68 16.32
CA LYS A 523 -23.83 46.23 14.93
C LYS A 523 -22.65 45.30 14.65
N LYS A 524 -22.80 44.43 13.65
CA LYS A 524 -21.73 43.50 13.23
C LYS A 524 -20.81 44.20 12.23
N ALA A 525 -19.52 44.26 12.55
CA ALA A 525 -18.48 44.51 11.56
C ALA A 525 -18.03 43.18 10.94
N SER A 526 -17.36 43.23 9.78
CA SER A 526 -16.96 42.01 9.06
C SER A 526 -15.72 42.18 8.20
N THR A 527 -15.02 41.06 8.00
CA THR A 527 -13.84 40.93 7.14
C THR A 527 -13.84 39.52 6.50
N SER A 528 -13.03 39.27 5.47
CA SER A 528 -12.86 37.93 4.91
C SER A 528 -11.38 37.61 4.67
N ALA A 529 -11.08 36.31 4.63
CA ALA A 529 -9.76 35.79 4.31
C ALA A 529 -9.87 34.43 3.61
N VAL A 530 -8.88 34.14 2.75
CA VAL A 530 -8.71 32.82 2.13
C VAL A 530 -7.48 32.18 2.76
N THR A 531 -7.64 31.00 3.35
CA THR A 531 -6.53 30.22 3.91
C THR A 531 -5.52 29.82 2.85
N GLU A 532 -4.25 29.60 3.25
CA GLU A 532 -3.23 29.08 2.35
C GLU A 532 -3.62 27.67 1.85
N ILE A 533 -3.12 27.29 0.67
CA ILE A 533 -3.21 25.90 0.19
C ILE A 533 -2.27 25.05 1.04
N ASP A 534 -2.78 23.97 1.64
CA ASP A 534 -1.93 23.03 2.37
C ASP A 534 -0.92 22.36 1.45
N SER A 535 0.21 21.95 2.01
CA SER A 535 1.36 21.51 1.23
C SER A 535 1.35 19.99 1.09
N PRO A 536 1.70 19.42 -0.09
CA PRO A 536 1.77 17.96 -0.24
C PRO A 536 2.71 17.35 0.80
N THR A 537 2.22 16.40 1.59
CA THR A 537 3.00 15.74 2.66
C THR A 537 3.45 14.35 2.23
N GLU A 538 4.46 13.80 2.92
CA GLU A 538 5.02 12.47 2.66
C GLU A 538 5.41 12.27 1.18
N LEU A 539 6.24 13.18 0.64
CA LEU A 539 6.79 13.04 -0.71
C LEU A 539 7.84 11.91 -0.75
N LEU A 540 7.41 10.73 -1.20
CA LEU A 540 8.20 9.50 -1.26
C LEU A 540 8.67 9.19 -2.68
N THR A 541 9.73 8.40 -2.78
CA THR A 541 10.37 7.93 -4.02
C THR A 541 10.21 6.41 -4.13
N ASP A 542 9.08 5.98 -4.71
CA ASP A 542 8.63 4.57 -4.66
C ASP A 542 9.39 3.62 -5.60
N GLN A 543 9.69 4.11 -6.81
CA GLN A 543 10.34 3.32 -7.85
C GLN A 543 11.36 4.19 -8.56
N VAL A 544 12.63 3.82 -8.42
CA VAL A 544 13.75 4.47 -9.09
C VAL A 544 14.33 3.48 -10.10
N THR A 545 14.57 3.95 -11.32
CA THR A 545 15.24 3.21 -12.40
C THR A 545 16.45 3.98 -12.91
N GLU A 546 17.09 3.48 -13.97
CA GLU A 546 18.18 4.18 -14.65
C GLU A 546 17.72 5.47 -15.37
N ASP A 547 16.47 5.52 -15.84
CA ASP A 547 15.92 6.60 -16.67
C ASP A 547 14.66 7.28 -16.08
N ALA A 548 14.14 6.81 -14.95
CA ALA A 548 12.88 7.28 -14.38
C ALA A 548 12.85 7.24 -12.84
N ILE A 549 12.06 8.15 -12.25
CA ILE A 549 11.76 8.18 -10.82
C ILE A 549 10.24 8.37 -10.66
N THR A 550 9.58 7.43 -9.99
CA THR A 550 8.20 7.59 -9.53
C THR A 550 8.21 8.19 -8.14
N VAL A 551 7.55 9.35 -8.02
CA VAL A 551 7.28 10.00 -6.73
C VAL A 551 5.79 9.94 -6.40
N SER A 552 5.47 9.72 -5.13
CA SER A 552 4.10 9.80 -4.59
C SER A 552 4.04 10.73 -3.38
N TRP A 553 2.83 11.20 -3.06
CA TRP A 553 2.57 12.14 -1.98
C TRP A 553 1.15 11.95 -1.43
N ASN A 554 0.90 12.44 -0.21
CA ASN A 554 -0.45 12.60 0.30
C ASN A 554 -1.13 13.80 -0.38
N LYS A 555 -2.38 13.61 -0.81
CA LYS A 555 -3.17 14.67 -1.43
C LYS A 555 -3.44 15.80 -0.44
N VAL A 556 -3.41 17.03 -0.94
CA VAL A 556 -3.80 18.23 -0.20
C VAL A 556 -5.33 18.26 0.02
N GLN A 557 -5.75 18.86 1.13
CA GLN A 557 -7.15 19.00 1.52
C GLN A 557 -7.84 20.15 0.77
N ALA A 558 -7.09 21.19 0.41
CA ALA A 558 -7.57 22.30 -0.40
C ALA A 558 -8.07 21.82 -1.77
N SER A 559 -9.21 22.37 -2.21
CA SER A 559 -9.67 22.19 -3.60
C SER A 559 -8.79 23.01 -4.55
N ILE A 560 -7.93 22.31 -5.29
CA ILE A 560 -6.88 22.84 -6.19
C ILE A 560 -7.20 22.59 -7.67
N ASP A 561 -6.45 23.22 -8.57
CA ASP A 561 -6.53 22.99 -10.02
C ASP A 561 -5.61 21.85 -10.48
N ARG A 562 -4.36 21.83 -9.97
CA ARG A 562 -3.28 20.92 -10.37
C ARG A 562 -2.18 20.86 -9.31
N TYR A 563 -1.32 19.85 -9.40
CA TYR A 563 0.02 19.88 -8.83
C TYR A 563 1.05 20.26 -9.90
N ARG A 564 2.15 20.87 -9.49
CA ARG A 564 3.39 20.95 -10.27
C ARG A 564 4.48 20.15 -9.59
N VAL A 565 5.19 19.34 -10.35
CA VAL A 565 6.43 18.68 -9.95
C VAL A 565 7.57 19.27 -10.76
N SER A 566 8.62 19.74 -10.09
CA SER A 566 9.87 20.16 -10.73
C SER A 566 11.01 19.25 -10.26
N TYR A 567 11.94 18.94 -11.15
CA TYR A 567 13.09 18.10 -10.83
C TYR A 567 14.37 18.69 -11.40
N THR A 568 15.34 18.92 -10.52
CA THR A 568 16.65 19.50 -10.83
C THR A 568 17.71 18.43 -10.66
N SER A 569 18.44 18.11 -11.73
CA SER A 569 19.64 17.26 -11.65
C SER A 569 20.79 18.00 -10.95
N ALA A 570 21.75 17.26 -10.39
CA ALA A 570 22.97 17.82 -9.80
C ALA A 570 23.81 18.72 -10.76
N ASN A 571 23.56 18.67 -12.07
CA ASN A 571 24.19 19.55 -13.07
C ASN A 571 23.48 20.91 -13.24
N GLY A 572 22.32 21.10 -12.60
CA GLY A 572 21.47 22.29 -12.74
C GLY A 572 20.38 22.17 -13.81
N ASP A 573 20.42 21.15 -14.69
CA ASP A 573 19.33 20.88 -15.64
C ASP A 573 18.03 20.68 -14.83
N THR A 574 17.03 21.52 -15.08
CA THR A 574 15.76 21.54 -14.35
C THR A 574 14.59 21.49 -15.32
N GLU A 575 13.64 20.60 -15.05
CA GLU A 575 12.38 20.49 -15.79
C GLU A 575 11.18 20.67 -14.86
N GLU A 576 10.02 21.00 -15.43
CA GLU A 576 8.73 21.05 -14.73
C GLU A 576 7.70 20.18 -15.45
N ARG A 577 6.79 19.58 -14.66
CA ARG A 577 5.68 18.77 -15.16
C ARG A 577 4.41 19.06 -14.37
N GLU A 578 3.35 19.34 -15.11
CA GLU A 578 1.99 19.44 -14.57
C GLU A 578 1.42 18.04 -14.29
N VAL A 579 0.72 17.92 -13.15
CA VAL A 579 0.04 16.69 -12.73
C VAL A 579 -1.39 17.05 -12.32
N GLU A 580 -2.37 16.33 -12.87
CA GLU A 580 -3.79 16.48 -12.57
C GLU A 580 -4.06 16.35 -11.06
N LYS A 581 -4.88 17.24 -10.50
CA LYS A 581 -5.26 17.28 -9.07
C LYS A 581 -5.76 15.95 -8.49
N ASP A 582 -6.34 15.10 -9.32
CA ASP A 582 -6.90 13.81 -8.91
C ASP A 582 -5.84 12.70 -8.75
N LYS A 583 -4.57 12.98 -9.08
CA LYS A 583 -3.44 12.07 -8.88
C LYS A 583 -2.68 12.41 -7.59
N ASN A 584 -1.96 11.41 -7.08
CA ASN A 584 -1.10 11.48 -5.90
C ASN A 584 0.26 10.78 -6.13
N VAL A 585 0.57 10.54 -7.41
CA VAL A 585 1.77 9.84 -7.89
C VAL A 585 2.06 10.30 -9.31
N THR A 586 3.33 10.42 -9.68
CA THR A 586 3.78 10.65 -11.06
C THR A 586 5.15 10.02 -11.31
N THR A 587 5.36 9.54 -12.53
CA THR A 587 6.65 8.99 -12.99
C THR A 587 7.36 10.00 -13.87
N LEU A 588 8.43 10.59 -13.33
CA LEU A 588 9.41 11.39 -14.05
C LEU A 588 10.25 10.43 -14.91
N ALA A 589 10.51 10.74 -16.19
CA ALA A 589 11.14 9.82 -17.12
C ALA A 589 11.97 10.57 -18.17
N GLY A 590 12.99 9.91 -18.74
CA GLY A 590 14.01 10.55 -19.57
C GLY A 590 15.17 11.14 -18.75
N LEU A 591 15.33 10.67 -17.51
CA LEU A 591 16.40 11.05 -16.59
C LEU A 591 17.74 10.41 -17.00
N LYS A 592 18.84 10.93 -16.45
CA LYS A 592 20.20 10.44 -16.70
C LYS A 592 20.57 9.35 -15.69
N PRO A 593 21.16 8.21 -16.08
CA PRO A 593 21.56 7.15 -15.14
C PRO A 593 22.65 7.56 -14.16
N GLY A 594 22.60 6.99 -12.95
CA GLY A 594 23.58 7.22 -11.88
C GLY A 594 23.72 8.69 -11.45
N MET A 595 22.67 9.50 -11.59
CA MET A 595 22.64 10.94 -11.31
C MET A 595 21.64 11.29 -10.21
N GLU A 596 22.02 12.27 -9.39
CA GLU A 596 21.20 12.80 -8.30
C GLU A 596 20.21 13.87 -8.82
N TYR A 597 18.98 13.78 -8.34
CA TYR A 597 17.87 14.68 -8.64
C TYR A 597 17.20 15.15 -7.35
N VAL A 598 17.06 16.47 -7.20
CA VAL A 598 16.23 17.11 -6.18
C VAL A 598 14.86 17.37 -6.80
N ILE A 599 13.82 16.82 -6.20
CA ILE A 599 12.45 16.84 -6.72
C ILE A 599 11.58 17.68 -5.79
N TYR A 600 10.94 18.71 -6.32
CA TYR A 600 10.02 19.60 -5.62
C TYR A 600 8.58 19.37 -6.10
N ILE A 601 7.61 19.43 -5.18
CA ILE A 601 6.18 19.47 -5.51
C ILE A 601 5.45 20.60 -4.77
N TRP A 602 4.50 21.22 -5.45
CA TRP A 602 3.51 22.13 -4.85
C TRP A 602 2.17 22.00 -5.56
N ALA A 603 1.11 22.45 -4.89
CA ALA A 603 -0.23 22.53 -5.45
C ALA A 603 -0.56 23.97 -5.89
N GLU A 604 -1.40 24.12 -6.92
CA GLU A 604 -1.80 25.42 -7.48
C GLU A 604 -3.32 25.57 -7.58
N LYS A 605 -3.82 26.80 -7.30
CA LYS A 605 -5.23 27.18 -7.41
C LYS A 605 -5.32 28.64 -7.87
N GLY A 606 -5.62 28.86 -9.16
CA GLY A 606 -5.46 30.17 -9.78
C GLY A 606 -4.03 30.69 -9.62
N GLU A 607 -3.88 31.85 -8.97
CA GLU A 607 -2.59 32.49 -8.62
C GLU A 607 -2.00 32.03 -7.28
N GLN A 608 -2.74 31.25 -6.46
CA GLN A 608 -2.23 30.72 -5.19
C GLN A 608 -1.40 29.45 -5.40
N GLN A 609 -0.31 29.31 -4.65
CA GLN A 609 0.56 28.13 -4.58
C GLN A 609 0.69 27.66 -3.13
N SER A 610 0.79 26.34 -2.90
CA SER A 610 1.21 25.80 -1.60
C SER A 610 2.70 26.05 -1.35
N LYS A 611 3.17 25.74 -0.13
CA LYS A 611 4.62 25.61 0.12
C LYS A 611 5.14 24.40 -0.66
N ARG A 612 6.43 24.40 -0.99
CA ARG A 612 7.07 23.32 -1.76
C ARG A 612 7.58 22.23 -0.82
N ALA A 613 7.11 21.00 -0.99
CA ALA A 613 7.76 19.83 -0.41
C ALA A 613 8.88 19.34 -1.35
N SER A 614 9.91 18.73 -0.78
CA SER A 614 11.11 18.31 -1.52
C SER A 614 11.59 16.92 -1.09
N THR A 615 12.11 16.16 -2.05
CA THR A 615 12.76 14.86 -1.82
C THR A 615 13.97 14.70 -2.73
N GLU A 616 14.87 13.79 -2.39
CA GLU A 616 16.12 13.56 -3.11
C GLU A 616 16.19 12.09 -3.55
N ALA A 617 16.59 11.85 -4.80
CA ALA A 617 16.80 10.50 -5.32
C ALA A 617 17.93 10.46 -6.34
N VAL A 618 18.68 9.37 -6.32
CA VAL A 618 19.74 9.07 -7.29
C VAL A 618 19.27 7.94 -8.19
N THR A 619 19.20 8.18 -9.51
CA THR A 619 18.83 7.15 -10.49
C THR A 619 19.76 5.94 -10.42
N GLU A 620 19.26 4.76 -10.79
CA GLU A 620 20.09 3.56 -10.87
C GLU A 620 21.24 3.74 -11.88
N ILE A 621 22.32 3.00 -11.68
CA ILE A 621 23.39 2.89 -12.68
C ILE A 621 22.84 2.04 -13.84
N ASP A 622 22.93 2.55 -15.08
CA ASP A 622 22.47 1.80 -16.25
C ASP A 622 23.28 0.53 -16.47
N SER A 623 22.63 -0.47 -17.05
CA SER A 623 23.17 -1.82 -17.13
C SER A 623 24.12 -1.97 -18.32
N PRO A 624 25.31 -2.61 -18.17
CA PRO A 624 26.21 -2.85 -19.30
C PRO A 624 25.49 -3.58 -20.44
N THR A 625 25.57 -3.04 -21.65
CA THR A 625 24.79 -3.54 -22.79
C THR A 625 25.62 -4.47 -23.66
N TYR A 626 24.97 -5.36 -24.44
CA TYR A 626 25.62 -6.23 -25.42
C TYR A 626 26.81 -7.03 -24.88
N LEU A 627 26.73 -7.56 -23.64
CA LEU A 627 27.73 -8.49 -23.15
C LEU A 627 27.77 -9.74 -24.05
N VAL A 628 28.91 -9.99 -24.67
CA VAL A 628 29.19 -11.16 -25.48
C VAL A 628 30.50 -11.81 -25.06
N THR A 629 30.58 -13.12 -25.28
CA THR A 629 31.83 -13.89 -25.14
C THR A 629 32.49 -14.05 -26.51
N ASP A 630 33.78 -13.73 -26.61
CA ASP A 630 34.59 -13.90 -27.81
C ASP A 630 35.94 -14.56 -27.48
N GLN A 631 36.61 -15.14 -28.48
CA GLN A 631 37.96 -15.72 -28.34
C GLN A 631 38.13 -16.67 -27.13
N VAL A 632 37.30 -17.72 -27.07
CA VAL A 632 37.35 -18.76 -26.03
C VAL A 632 38.43 -19.81 -26.38
N THR A 633 39.21 -20.25 -25.39
CA THR A 633 40.25 -21.29 -25.49
C THR A 633 40.01 -22.43 -24.49
N GLU A 634 41.00 -23.30 -24.27
CA GLU A 634 40.94 -24.34 -23.22
C GLU A 634 41.05 -23.77 -21.80
N ASP A 635 41.57 -22.55 -21.63
CA ASP A 635 41.98 -21.95 -20.35
C ASP A 635 41.59 -20.46 -20.17
N THR A 636 41.05 -19.83 -21.21
CA THR A 636 40.67 -18.41 -21.23
C THR A 636 39.37 -18.16 -21.98
N ALA A 637 38.74 -17.02 -21.70
CA ALA A 637 37.63 -16.50 -22.49
C ALA A 637 37.67 -14.97 -22.50
N THR A 638 37.59 -14.33 -23.66
CA THR A 638 37.41 -12.87 -23.72
C THR A 638 35.92 -12.55 -23.63
N ILE A 639 35.59 -11.47 -22.92
CA ILE A 639 34.26 -10.89 -22.94
C ILE A 639 34.35 -9.43 -23.38
N SER A 640 33.31 -8.94 -24.04
CA SER A 640 33.20 -7.55 -24.50
C SER A 640 31.78 -7.00 -24.33
N TRP A 641 31.66 -5.70 -24.04
CA TRP A 641 30.39 -5.03 -23.69
C TRP A 641 30.36 -3.55 -24.09
N GLY A 642 29.16 -3.00 -24.26
CA GLY A 642 28.93 -1.56 -24.40
C GLY A 642 29.03 -0.84 -23.07
N ARG A 643 29.68 0.34 -23.06
CA ARG A 643 29.80 1.18 -21.85
C ARG A 643 28.44 1.65 -21.34
N VAL A 644 28.38 1.82 -20.02
CA VAL A 644 27.28 2.52 -19.33
C VAL A 644 27.42 4.04 -19.46
N GLN A 645 26.31 4.76 -19.31
CA GLN A 645 26.22 6.22 -19.36
C GLN A 645 26.53 6.87 -18.01
N ALA A 646 26.18 6.19 -16.92
CA ALA A 646 26.47 6.62 -15.56
C ALA A 646 27.97 6.81 -15.31
N LEU A 647 28.32 7.80 -14.47
CA LEU A 647 29.69 8.01 -14.00
C LEU A 647 30.04 6.98 -12.92
N ILE A 648 30.66 5.88 -13.32
CA ILE A 648 31.03 4.75 -12.46
C ILE A 648 32.49 4.83 -11.97
N ASP A 649 32.85 3.96 -11.02
CA ASP A 649 34.22 3.78 -10.52
C ASP A 649 34.95 2.63 -11.22
N ARG A 650 34.27 1.50 -11.39
CA ARG A 650 34.77 0.30 -12.09
C ARG A 650 33.63 -0.63 -12.51
N TYR A 651 33.94 -1.57 -13.39
CA TYR A 651 33.13 -2.76 -13.64
C TYR A 651 33.59 -3.90 -12.73
N LEU A 652 32.67 -4.79 -12.39
CA LEU A 652 32.93 -6.05 -11.69
C LEU A 652 32.47 -7.21 -12.57
N VAL A 653 33.34 -8.18 -12.74
CA VAL A 653 33.09 -9.41 -13.51
C VAL A 653 33.20 -10.59 -12.56
N ASN A 654 32.17 -11.42 -12.50
CA ASN A 654 32.12 -12.63 -11.68
C ASN A 654 31.79 -13.81 -12.59
N TYR A 655 32.61 -14.85 -12.57
CA TYR A 655 32.42 -16.02 -13.45
C TYR A 655 32.40 -17.30 -12.62
N THR A 656 31.33 -18.07 -12.80
CA THR A 656 31.04 -19.27 -12.03
C THR A 656 30.98 -20.49 -12.94
N SER A 657 31.79 -21.50 -12.63
CA SER A 657 31.76 -22.80 -13.30
C SER A 657 30.53 -23.63 -12.90
N VAL A 658 30.14 -24.59 -13.73
CA VAL A 658 29.05 -25.56 -13.40
C VAL A 658 29.33 -26.38 -12.12
N ASP A 659 30.60 -26.51 -11.70
CA ASP A 659 31.00 -27.17 -10.45
C ASP A 659 30.72 -26.32 -9.19
N GLY A 660 30.47 -25.02 -9.36
CA GLY A 660 30.30 -24.06 -8.27
C GLY A 660 31.56 -23.30 -7.84
N ASP A 661 32.70 -23.49 -8.51
CA ASP A 661 33.86 -22.60 -8.32
C ASP A 661 33.55 -21.24 -8.97
N THR A 662 33.66 -20.17 -8.19
CA THR A 662 33.38 -18.77 -8.58
C THR A 662 34.62 -17.90 -8.37
N GLU A 663 34.99 -17.12 -9.39
CA GLU A 663 36.05 -16.12 -9.33
C GLU A 663 35.50 -14.71 -9.65
N GLU A 664 36.15 -13.66 -9.13
CA GLU A 664 35.73 -12.27 -9.30
C GLU A 664 36.91 -11.34 -9.65
N MET A 665 36.67 -10.44 -10.60
CA MET A 665 37.68 -9.56 -11.20
C MET A 665 37.16 -8.12 -11.29
N GLU A 666 37.95 -7.16 -10.78
CA GLU A 666 37.72 -5.74 -11.02
C GLU A 666 38.27 -5.32 -12.39
N VAL A 667 37.49 -4.53 -13.14
CA VAL A 667 37.87 -4.02 -14.46
C VAL A 667 37.68 -2.50 -14.52
N GLY A 668 38.67 -1.78 -15.07
CA GLY A 668 38.65 -0.32 -15.11
C GLY A 668 37.44 0.25 -15.86
N LYS A 669 36.84 1.33 -15.33
CA LYS A 669 35.62 1.98 -15.88
C LYS A 669 35.67 2.42 -17.34
N ASN A 670 36.86 2.57 -17.92
CA ASN A 670 37.03 2.92 -19.32
C ASN A 670 37.07 1.70 -20.24
N GLU A 671 37.25 0.49 -19.72
CA GLU A 671 37.34 -0.71 -20.55
C GLU A 671 35.97 -1.15 -21.06
N THR A 672 35.99 -1.86 -22.18
CA THR A 672 34.83 -2.48 -22.84
C THR A 672 35.07 -3.96 -23.15
N THR A 673 36.15 -4.51 -22.61
CA THR A 673 36.55 -5.91 -22.77
C THR A 673 37.50 -6.33 -21.66
N THR A 674 37.52 -7.62 -21.31
CA THR A 674 38.56 -8.24 -20.49
C THR A 674 38.70 -9.71 -20.88
N THR A 675 39.85 -10.31 -20.60
CA THR A 675 40.10 -11.75 -20.79
C THR A 675 40.12 -12.44 -19.43
N LEU A 676 39.20 -13.38 -19.24
CA LEU A 676 39.17 -14.30 -18.11
C LEU A 676 40.28 -15.36 -18.32
N THR A 677 40.99 -15.73 -17.25
CA THR A 677 42.16 -16.63 -17.34
C THR A 677 42.19 -17.63 -16.21
N GLY A 678 42.65 -18.86 -16.48
CA GLY A 678 42.70 -19.95 -15.50
C GLY A 678 41.41 -20.77 -15.44
N LEU A 679 40.62 -20.74 -16.52
CA LEU A 679 39.43 -21.56 -16.68
C LEU A 679 39.82 -23.05 -16.82
N LYS A 680 38.90 -23.95 -16.44
CA LYS A 680 39.03 -25.40 -16.64
C LYS A 680 38.61 -25.76 -18.07
N PRO A 681 39.38 -26.58 -18.82
CA PRO A 681 38.98 -27.05 -20.15
C PRO A 681 37.67 -27.84 -20.17
N GLY A 682 36.89 -27.69 -21.23
CA GLY A 682 35.63 -28.40 -21.43
C GLY A 682 34.54 -28.15 -20.37
N ILE A 683 34.63 -27.05 -19.61
CA ILE A 683 33.66 -26.63 -18.61
C ILE A 683 32.88 -25.40 -19.07
N GLU A 684 31.61 -25.37 -18.71
CA GLU A 684 30.68 -24.27 -18.93
C GLU A 684 30.71 -23.28 -17.75
N TYR A 685 30.81 -22.00 -18.09
CA TYR A 685 30.88 -20.87 -17.16
C TYR A 685 29.72 -19.90 -17.43
N VAL A 686 29.03 -19.50 -16.36
CA VAL A 686 28.11 -18.36 -16.36
C VAL A 686 28.88 -17.12 -15.91
N ILE A 687 28.96 -16.12 -16.76
CA ILE A 687 29.75 -14.89 -16.55
C ILE A 687 28.79 -13.73 -16.32
N PHE A 688 28.81 -13.14 -15.13
CA PHE A 688 28.08 -11.94 -14.77
C PHE A 688 28.98 -10.69 -14.86
N LEU A 689 28.41 -9.59 -15.34
CA LEU A 689 29.02 -8.26 -15.39
C LEU A 689 28.05 -7.23 -14.81
N TRP A 690 28.55 -6.32 -13.99
CA TRP A 690 27.84 -5.11 -13.57
C TRP A 690 28.83 -3.95 -13.38
N ALA A 691 28.30 -2.74 -13.25
CA ALA A 691 29.07 -1.55 -12.95
C ALA A 691 28.85 -1.11 -11.49
N GLU A 692 29.85 -0.49 -10.86
CA GLU A 692 29.79 -0.01 -9.48
C GLU A 692 30.25 1.44 -9.34
N LYS A 693 29.59 2.19 -8.46
CA LYS A 693 29.88 3.59 -8.09
C LYS A 693 29.65 3.76 -6.59
N GLY A 694 30.71 3.88 -5.79
CA GLY A 694 30.61 3.88 -4.33
C GLY A 694 29.92 2.62 -3.79
N THR A 695 28.68 2.77 -3.29
CA THR A 695 27.82 1.66 -2.82
C THR A 695 26.68 1.29 -3.78
N GLN A 696 26.55 1.97 -4.91
CA GLN A 696 25.55 1.66 -5.94
C GLN A 696 26.12 0.67 -6.95
N GLN A 697 25.30 -0.30 -7.39
CA GLN A 697 25.61 -1.26 -8.45
C GLN A 697 24.53 -1.21 -9.54
N SER A 698 24.91 -1.43 -10.80
CA SER A 698 23.93 -1.66 -11.88
C SER A 698 23.26 -3.02 -11.72
N LYS A 699 22.20 -3.28 -12.51
CA LYS A 699 21.71 -4.65 -12.67
C LYS A 699 22.82 -5.49 -13.35
N ARG A 700 22.86 -6.78 -13.01
CA ARG A 700 23.82 -7.73 -13.58
C ARG A 700 23.32 -8.22 -14.93
N ILE A 701 24.13 -8.07 -15.97
CA ILE A 701 23.97 -8.79 -17.24
C ILE A 701 24.82 -10.08 -17.19
N SER A 702 24.38 -11.13 -17.88
CA SER A 702 25.05 -12.43 -17.92
C SER A 702 25.23 -12.96 -19.34
N THR A 703 26.35 -13.66 -19.57
CA THR A 703 26.60 -14.47 -20.77
C THR A 703 27.11 -15.85 -20.38
N GLU A 704 27.01 -16.80 -21.31
CA GLU A 704 27.48 -18.17 -21.12
C GLU A 704 28.74 -18.41 -21.97
N ALA A 705 29.68 -19.18 -21.45
CA ALA A 705 30.93 -19.51 -22.10
C ALA A 705 31.31 -20.95 -21.82
N MET A 706 31.29 -21.81 -22.86
CA MET A 706 31.89 -23.13 -22.75
C MET A 706 33.30 -23.13 -23.33
N THR A 707 34.28 -23.40 -22.48
CA THR A 707 35.70 -23.54 -22.85
C THR A 707 35.91 -24.65 -23.86
N GLU A 708 37.00 -24.55 -24.65
CA GLU A 708 37.44 -25.64 -25.50
C GLU A 708 37.91 -26.84 -24.65
N MET A 709 37.79 -28.05 -25.18
CA MET A 709 38.38 -29.24 -24.55
C MET A 709 39.89 -29.28 -24.85
N ASP A 710 40.70 -29.55 -23.83
CA ASP A 710 42.14 -29.67 -24.01
C ASP A 710 42.50 -30.89 -24.88
N SER A 711 43.53 -30.73 -25.71
CA SER A 711 43.93 -31.80 -26.65
C SER A 711 44.75 -32.89 -25.95
N PRO A 712 44.58 -34.18 -26.32
CA PRO A 712 45.49 -35.24 -25.90
C PRO A 712 46.93 -34.89 -26.25
N LYS A 713 47.83 -35.03 -25.27
CA LYS A 713 49.25 -34.64 -25.38
C LYS A 713 50.13 -35.90 -25.33
N ASN A 714 51.36 -35.80 -25.85
CA ASN A 714 52.35 -36.89 -25.88
C ASN A 714 51.88 -38.24 -26.47
N LEU A 715 51.16 -38.23 -27.60
CA LEU A 715 50.81 -39.46 -28.32
C LEU A 715 52.07 -40.17 -28.88
N VAL A 716 52.38 -41.35 -28.32
CA VAL A 716 53.52 -42.20 -28.72
C VAL A 716 53.06 -43.59 -29.19
N THR A 717 53.85 -44.23 -30.07
CA THR A 717 53.62 -45.61 -30.51
C THR A 717 54.67 -46.55 -29.94
N ASP A 718 54.21 -47.60 -29.26
CA ASP A 718 55.00 -48.62 -28.58
C ASP A 718 54.63 -50.03 -29.05
N GLN A 719 55.51 -51.00 -28.79
CA GLN A 719 55.24 -52.44 -29.02
C GLN A 719 54.69 -52.75 -30.43
N VAL A 720 55.25 -52.09 -31.44
CA VAL A 720 54.89 -52.28 -32.86
C VAL A 720 55.31 -53.69 -33.31
N THR A 721 54.39 -54.40 -33.97
CA THR A 721 54.59 -55.75 -34.51
C THR A 721 54.33 -55.77 -36.02
N GLU A 722 54.26 -56.94 -36.65
CA GLU A 722 53.80 -57.09 -38.04
C GLU A 722 52.30 -56.81 -38.23
N ASN A 723 51.47 -56.84 -37.18
CA ASN A 723 50.01 -56.74 -37.31
C ASN A 723 49.29 -55.92 -36.22
N SER A 724 50.04 -55.31 -35.30
CA SER A 724 49.51 -54.46 -34.24
C SER A 724 50.50 -53.35 -33.86
N ALA A 725 50.00 -52.28 -33.25
CA ALA A 725 50.82 -51.29 -32.54
C ALA A 725 50.06 -50.89 -31.27
N THR A 726 50.77 -50.68 -30.16
CA THR A 726 50.21 -50.05 -28.98
C THR A 726 50.46 -48.55 -29.06
N ILE A 727 49.50 -47.75 -28.59
CA ILE A 727 49.65 -46.30 -28.47
C ILE A 727 49.28 -45.85 -27.06
N SER A 728 49.96 -44.83 -26.57
CA SER A 728 49.65 -44.17 -25.29
C SER A 728 49.77 -42.66 -25.38
N TRP A 729 49.05 -41.95 -24.52
CA TRP A 729 48.89 -40.50 -24.50
C TRP A 729 48.60 -40.00 -23.08
N ASP A 730 48.81 -38.71 -22.82
CA ASP A 730 48.41 -38.07 -21.57
C ASP A 730 46.88 -37.91 -21.52
N SER A 731 46.30 -38.22 -20.36
CA SER A 731 44.88 -37.98 -20.10
C SER A 731 44.56 -36.48 -20.06
N ILE A 732 43.50 -36.06 -20.75
CA ILE A 732 43.03 -34.67 -20.77
C ILE A 732 42.22 -34.32 -19.50
N GLN A 733 42.06 -33.04 -19.21
CA GLN A 733 41.31 -32.56 -18.04
C GLN A 733 39.81 -32.40 -18.32
N ALA A 734 39.43 -32.08 -19.55
CA ALA A 734 38.04 -31.89 -19.93
C ALA A 734 37.19 -33.16 -19.68
N PRO A 735 35.94 -33.01 -19.19
CA PRO A 735 35.02 -34.13 -19.10
C PRO A 735 34.67 -34.64 -20.50
N ILE A 736 34.85 -35.93 -20.74
CA ILE A 736 34.60 -36.59 -22.04
C ILE A 736 33.86 -37.92 -21.88
N ASP A 737 33.23 -38.39 -22.95
CA ASP A 737 32.63 -39.71 -23.03
C ASP A 737 33.69 -40.78 -23.37
N ARG A 738 34.55 -40.47 -24.35
CA ARG A 738 35.49 -41.39 -24.98
C ARG A 738 36.64 -40.65 -25.67
N TYR A 739 37.75 -41.34 -25.86
CA TYR A 739 38.72 -41.05 -26.91
C TYR A 739 38.34 -41.79 -28.19
N MET A 740 38.64 -41.18 -29.33
CA MET A 740 38.52 -41.75 -30.66
C MET A 740 39.90 -41.86 -31.29
N VAL A 741 40.21 -43.02 -31.87
CA VAL A 741 41.47 -43.23 -32.58
C VAL A 741 41.17 -43.70 -33.99
N SER A 742 41.54 -42.89 -34.99
CA SER A 742 41.63 -43.33 -36.38
C SER A 742 43.07 -43.71 -36.72
N TYR A 743 43.26 -44.71 -37.57
CA TYR A 743 44.56 -45.11 -38.07
C TYR A 743 44.46 -45.47 -39.55
N THR A 744 45.18 -44.72 -40.37
CA THR A 744 45.12 -44.75 -41.83
C THR A 744 46.41 -45.33 -42.38
N SER A 745 46.31 -46.40 -43.17
CA SER A 745 47.48 -46.97 -43.85
C SER A 745 47.92 -46.10 -45.02
N ALA A 746 49.20 -46.22 -45.41
CA ALA A 746 49.76 -45.51 -46.58
C ALA A 746 49.10 -45.89 -47.93
N ASP A 747 48.29 -46.94 -47.99
CA ASP A 747 47.45 -47.29 -49.16
C ASP A 747 45.97 -46.86 -49.03
N GLY A 748 45.61 -46.13 -47.97
CA GLY A 748 44.32 -45.43 -47.83
C GLY A 748 43.25 -46.14 -47.00
N ASP A 749 43.53 -47.30 -46.41
CA ASP A 749 42.58 -47.95 -45.50
C ASP A 749 42.62 -47.28 -44.12
N THR A 750 41.61 -46.46 -43.82
CA THR A 750 41.34 -45.93 -42.49
C THR A 750 40.49 -46.90 -41.67
N LYS A 751 40.85 -47.07 -40.40
CA LYS A 751 40.03 -47.75 -39.38
C LYS A 751 39.89 -46.85 -38.16
N GLU A 752 38.76 -46.93 -37.48
CA GLU A 752 38.48 -46.20 -36.24
C GLU A 752 38.17 -47.18 -35.10
N ILE A 753 38.57 -46.80 -33.89
CA ILE A 753 38.19 -47.49 -32.65
C ILE A 753 37.81 -46.48 -31.56
N GLU A 754 36.75 -46.79 -30.82
CA GLU A 754 36.39 -46.10 -29.58
C GLU A 754 37.27 -46.61 -28.43
N VAL A 755 37.71 -45.69 -27.56
CA VAL A 755 38.46 -46.01 -26.35
C VAL A 755 37.81 -45.28 -25.16
N GLY A 756 37.39 -46.02 -24.14
CA GLY A 756 36.77 -45.43 -22.95
C GLY A 756 37.67 -44.39 -22.26
N LYS A 757 37.07 -43.30 -21.80
CA LYS A 757 37.74 -42.10 -21.24
C LYS A 757 38.79 -42.38 -20.16
N ASP A 758 38.61 -43.43 -19.35
CA ASP A 758 39.50 -43.77 -18.23
C ASP A 758 40.79 -44.49 -18.69
N ARG A 759 41.14 -44.42 -19.98
CA ARG A 759 42.27 -45.14 -20.59
C ARG A 759 43.19 -44.19 -21.36
N SER A 760 44.46 -44.19 -20.99
CA SER A 760 45.58 -43.51 -21.64
C SER A 760 46.39 -44.42 -22.59
N ILE A 761 45.91 -45.63 -22.86
CA ILE A 761 46.62 -46.65 -23.65
C ILE A 761 45.66 -47.63 -24.36
N THR A 762 45.92 -47.92 -25.64
CA THR A 762 45.19 -48.94 -26.41
C THR A 762 46.09 -49.64 -27.43
N THR A 763 45.63 -50.78 -27.98
CA THR A 763 46.34 -51.53 -29.03
C THR A 763 45.52 -51.58 -30.31
N LEU A 764 46.10 -51.12 -31.41
CA LEU A 764 45.52 -51.06 -32.75
C LEU A 764 45.63 -52.44 -33.44
N PRO A 765 44.51 -53.13 -33.76
CA PRO A 765 44.55 -54.51 -34.25
C PRO A 765 44.42 -54.64 -35.78
N GLY A 766 45.11 -55.63 -36.34
CA GLY A 766 44.96 -55.99 -37.76
C GLY A 766 45.55 -54.96 -38.70
N LEU A 767 46.74 -54.47 -38.38
CA LEU A 767 47.60 -53.72 -39.29
C LEU A 767 48.20 -54.65 -40.36
N LYS A 768 48.63 -54.08 -41.49
CA LYS A 768 49.35 -54.80 -42.56
C LYS A 768 50.86 -54.85 -42.25
N PRO A 769 51.57 -55.97 -42.47
CA PRO A 769 53.03 -56.05 -42.29
C PRO A 769 53.82 -55.12 -43.24
N GLY A 770 54.90 -54.52 -42.72
CA GLY A 770 55.81 -53.66 -43.48
C GLY A 770 55.21 -52.33 -44.01
N MET A 771 54.08 -51.88 -43.47
CA MET A 771 53.31 -50.72 -43.94
C MET A 771 53.35 -49.57 -42.94
N LYS A 772 53.40 -48.32 -43.45
CA LYS A 772 53.27 -47.11 -42.65
C LYS A 772 51.79 -46.87 -42.33
N TYR A 773 51.53 -46.43 -41.09
CA TYR A 773 50.25 -45.95 -40.61
C TYR A 773 50.42 -44.55 -40.00
N THR A 774 49.50 -43.64 -40.30
CA THR A 774 49.33 -42.38 -39.57
C THR A 774 48.12 -42.53 -38.65
N ILE A 775 48.28 -42.15 -37.39
CA ILE A 775 47.32 -42.41 -36.30
C ILE A 775 46.90 -41.07 -35.72
N HIS A 776 45.59 -40.79 -35.77
CA HIS A 776 44.97 -39.57 -35.25
C HIS A 776 44.17 -39.90 -33.99
N LEU A 777 44.40 -39.17 -32.91
CA LEU A 777 43.69 -39.31 -31.62
C LEU A 777 42.98 -38.00 -31.28
N TRP A 778 41.69 -38.07 -30.97
CA TRP A 778 40.92 -36.97 -30.40
C TRP A 778 40.01 -37.47 -29.28
N ALA A 779 39.37 -36.56 -28.56
CA ALA A 779 38.38 -36.87 -27.52
C ALA A 779 37.00 -36.31 -27.89
N GLU A 780 35.93 -36.93 -27.37
CA GLU A 780 34.55 -36.55 -27.68
C GLU A 780 33.69 -36.37 -26.41
N LEU A 781 32.88 -35.32 -26.41
CA LEU A 781 31.83 -35.07 -25.43
C LEU A 781 30.53 -34.76 -26.18
N GLY A 782 29.57 -35.69 -26.16
CA GLY A 782 28.33 -35.59 -26.93
C GLY A 782 28.60 -35.50 -28.44
N SER A 783 28.44 -34.30 -29.01
CA SER A 783 28.73 -33.97 -30.41
C SER A 783 29.88 -32.98 -30.59
N LYS A 784 30.62 -32.63 -29.53
CA LYS A 784 31.83 -31.80 -29.58
C LYS A 784 33.06 -32.71 -29.63
N GLN A 785 34.09 -32.29 -30.37
CA GLN A 785 35.37 -33.00 -30.52
C GLN A 785 36.52 -32.10 -30.04
N SER A 786 37.53 -32.67 -29.39
CA SER A 786 38.77 -31.94 -29.05
C SER A 786 39.58 -31.68 -30.32
N ARG A 787 40.58 -30.79 -30.22
CA ARG A 787 41.68 -30.80 -31.21
C ARG A 787 42.40 -32.16 -31.12
N GLY A 788 42.66 -32.76 -32.28
CA GLY A 788 43.32 -34.06 -32.37
C GLY A 788 44.85 -33.96 -32.43
N VAL A 789 45.53 -35.08 -32.18
CA VAL A 789 46.99 -35.24 -32.25
C VAL A 789 47.36 -36.41 -33.15
N ASP A 790 48.37 -36.21 -34.00
CA ASP A 790 48.85 -37.20 -34.96
C ASP A 790 50.18 -37.83 -34.54
N THR A 791 50.36 -39.11 -34.88
CA THR A 791 51.66 -39.78 -34.85
C THR A 791 51.81 -40.78 -35.99
N ASP A 792 53.05 -41.07 -36.39
CA ASP A 792 53.38 -41.99 -37.48
C ASP A 792 54.02 -43.27 -36.94
N THR A 793 53.60 -44.43 -37.44
CA THR A 793 54.23 -45.72 -37.13
C THR A 793 54.43 -46.58 -38.39
N LEU A 794 55.31 -47.58 -38.29
CA LEU A 794 55.71 -48.43 -39.41
C LEU A 794 55.88 -49.89 -38.94
N THR A 795 54.93 -50.75 -39.32
CA THR A 795 54.87 -52.14 -38.85
C THR A 795 56.11 -52.96 -39.23
N GLU A 796 56.37 -54.02 -38.45
CA GLU A 796 57.46 -54.97 -38.74
C GLU A 796 57.20 -55.74 -40.05
N ILE A 797 58.28 -56.25 -40.63
CA ILE A 797 58.23 -57.18 -41.76
C ILE A 797 57.91 -58.57 -41.20
N ASP A 798 56.83 -59.21 -41.66
CA ASP A 798 56.46 -60.53 -41.16
C ASP A 798 57.47 -61.60 -41.61
N PRO A 799 57.86 -62.53 -40.73
CA PRO A 799 58.89 -63.52 -41.04
C PRO A 799 58.36 -64.60 -42.03
N PRO A 800 59.23 -65.13 -42.92
CA PRO A 800 58.87 -66.19 -43.85
C PRO A 800 58.45 -67.46 -43.09
N LYS A 801 57.34 -68.09 -43.50
CA LYS A 801 56.66 -69.14 -42.74
C LYS A 801 56.94 -70.54 -43.29
N ASN A 802 56.60 -71.58 -42.52
CA ASN A 802 56.70 -72.99 -42.94
C ASN A 802 58.10 -73.44 -43.45
N LEU A 803 59.18 -72.95 -42.84
CA LEU A 803 60.55 -73.34 -43.22
C LEU A 803 60.78 -74.85 -43.04
N ARG A 804 61.20 -75.55 -44.10
CA ARG A 804 61.38 -77.01 -44.16
C ARG A 804 62.62 -77.40 -44.94
N VAL A 805 63.23 -78.53 -44.56
CA VAL A 805 64.33 -79.17 -45.29
C VAL A 805 63.92 -80.55 -45.79
N SER A 806 64.25 -80.87 -47.05
CA SER A 806 64.00 -82.15 -47.73
C SER A 806 65.26 -82.66 -48.45
N ASP A 807 65.17 -83.86 -49.04
CA ASP A 807 66.17 -84.40 -49.99
C ASP A 807 67.62 -84.40 -49.49
N VAL A 808 67.81 -84.65 -48.18
CA VAL A 808 69.11 -84.62 -47.49
C VAL A 808 69.95 -85.84 -47.85
N THR A 809 71.21 -85.62 -48.19
CA THR A 809 72.18 -86.68 -48.57
C THR A 809 73.34 -86.76 -47.58
N HIS A 810 74.53 -87.20 -48.01
CA HIS A 810 75.77 -87.07 -47.26
C HIS A 810 76.44 -85.69 -47.43
N SER A 811 75.99 -84.87 -48.39
CA SER A 811 76.65 -83.62 -48.80
C SER A 811 75.73 -82.49 -49.32
N THR A 812 74.41 -82.72 -49.39
CA THR A 812 73.41 -81.75 -49.88
C THR A 812 72.09 -81.81 -49.10
N GLY A 813 71.22 -80.80 -49.28
CA GLY A 813 69.83 -80.78 -48.79
C GLY A 813 69.03 -79.61 -49.38
N VAL A 814 67.70 -79.71 -49.46
CA VAL A 814 66.84 -78.71 -50.12
C VAL A 814 65.99 -77.98 -49.10
N VAL A 815 66.03 -76.64 -49.10
CA VAL A 815 65.27 -75.77 -48.19
C VAL A 815 64.06 -75.18 -48.91
N THR A 816 62.92 -75.02 -48.22
CA THR A 816 61.69 -74.40 -48.74
C THR A 816 60.95 -73.60 -47.66
N TRP A 817 60.25 -72.51 -48.05
CA TRP A 817 59.42 -71.67 -47.16
C TRP A 817 58.22 -71.06 -47.91
N THR A 818 57.29 -70.48 -47.15
CA THR A 818 56.18 -69.64 -47.63
C THR A 818 56.61 -68.17 -47.58
N PRO A 819 56.29 -67.35 -48.61
CA PRO A 819 56.61 -65.92 -48.61
C PRO A 819 56.07 -65.13 -47.42
N SER A 820 56.74 -64.02 -47.14
CA SER A 820 56.20 -62.93 -46.30
C SER A 820 55.03 -62.23 -46.98
N ALA A 821 54.11 -61.65 -46.19
CA ALA A 821 52.99 -60.85 -46.69
C ALA A 821 53.38 -59.36 -46.88
N ALA A 822 54.37 -58.87 -46.14
CA ALA A 822 55.02 -57.59 -46.41
C ALA A 822 55.63 -57.57 -47.81
N GLN A 823 55.54 -56.44 -48.52
CA GLN A 823 56.31 -56.20 -49.73
C GLN A 823 57.79 -56.03 -49.35
N ILE A 824 58.63 -56.95 -49.80
CA ILE A 824 60.06 -57.10 -49.45
C ILE A 824 60.97 -57.02 -50.68
N ASP A 825 62.26 -56.78 -50.45
CA ASP A 825 63.29 -56.72 -51.49
C ASP A 825 64.00 -58.07 -51.71
N GLY A 826 63.97 -58.97 -50.72
CA GLY A 826 64.53 -60.32 -50.82
C GLY A 826 64.50 -61.13 -49.51
N TYR A 827 65.13 -62.30 -49.53
CA TYR A 827 65.38 -63.14 -48.35
C TYR A 827 66.87 -63.39 -48.14
N ALA A 828 67.30 -63.39 -46.88
CA ALA A 828 68.62 -63.86 -46.47
C ALA A 828 68.48 -65.27 -45.85
N LEU A 829 69.07 -66.28 -46.49
CA LEU A 829 69.17 -67.65 -46.01
C LEU A 829 70.58 -67.90 -45.45
N THR A 830 70.67 -68.16 -44.15
CA THR A 830 71.92 -68.54 -43.47
C THR A 830 71.88 -70.02 -43.10
N TYR A 831 73.00 -70.75 -43.22
CA TYR A 831 73.14 -72.12 -42.73
C TYR A 831 74.51 -72.36 -42.08
N GLN A 832 74.53 -73.08 -40.95
CA GLN A 832 75.69 -73.19 -40.05
C GLN A 832 75.94 -74.65 -39.64
N GLY A 833 77.20 -75.08 -39.68
CA GLY A 833 77.65 -76.43 -39.30
C GLY A 833 78.15 -76.54 -37.86
N ARG A 834 78.81 -77.68 -37.54
CA ARG A 834 79.42 -77.94 -36.21
C ARG A 834 80.66 -77.07 -35.94
N ASP A 835 81.31 -76.62 -37.01
CA ASP A 835 82.43 -75.67 -37.02
C ASP A 835 82.01 -74.24 -36.61
N GLY A 836 80.72 -73.94 -36.59
CA GLY A 836 80.19 -72.60 -36.34
C GLY A 836 80.29 -71.66 -37.54
N MET A 837 80.83 -72.10 -38.68
CA MET A 837 80.89 -71.24 -39.87
C MET A 837 79.52 -71.18 -40.54
N SER A 838 78.97 -69.97 -40.59
CA SER A 838 77.70 -69.66 -41.25
C SER A 838 77.93 -69.25 -42.70
N LYS A 839 77.37 -69.98 -43.66
CA LYS A 839 77.24 -69.54 -45.05
C LYS A 839 75.92 -68.78 -45.20
N GLU A 840 75.97 -67.57 -45.74
CA GLU A 840 74.78 -66.74 -46.02
C GLU A 840 74.58 -66.60 -47.53
N VAL A 841 73.32 -66.61 -47.96
CA VAL A 841 72.90 -66.45 -49.35
C VAL A 841 71.75 -65.46 -49.42
N GLN A 842 71.91 -64.43 -50.25
CA GLN A 842 70.87 -63.43 -50.53
C GLN A 842 70.05 -63.88 -51.75
N LEU A 843 68.73 -63.81 -51.65
CA LEU A 843 67.77 -64.44 -52.56
C LEU A 843 66.69 -63.46 -53.03
N SER A 844 66.12 -63.73 -54.21
CA SER A 844 65.05 -62.92 -54.79
C SER A 844 63.79 -62.91 -53.89
N PRO A 845 62.94 -61.85 -53.94
CA PRO A 845 61.69 -61.83 -53.15
C PRO A 845 60.65 -62.84 -53.69
N SER A 846 60.85 -63.33 -54.91
CA SER A 846 60.13 -64.45 -55.51
C SER A 846 60.63 -65.83 -55.06
N GLU A 847 61.79 -65.93 -54.40
CA GLU A 847 62.40 -67.21 -54.05
C GLU A 847 61.68 -67.90 -52.89
N GLN A 848 61.38 -69.19 -53.06
CA GLN A 848 60.66 -70.02 -52.09
C GLN A 848 61.36 -71.36 -51.82
N ARG A 849 62.49 -71.59 -52.50
CA ARG A 849 63.26 -72.83 -52.47
C ARG A 849 64.74 -72.51 -52.66
N PHE A 850 65.61 -73.22 -51.95
CA PHE A 850 67.05 -73.17 -52.18
C PHE A 850 67.69 -74.56 -52.04
N VAL A 851 68.86 -74.77 -52.65
CA VAL A 851 69.61 -76.05 -52.56
C VAL A 851 70.93 -75.80 -51.84
N LEU A 852 71.11 -76.48 -50.71
CA LEU A 852 72.34 -76.46 -49.93
C LEU A 852 73.32 -77.49 -50.51
N GLU A 853 74.54 -77.04 -50.81
CA GLU A 853 75.60 -77.87 -51.40
C GLU A 853 76.91 -77.72 -50.61
N GLY A 854 77.76 -78.75 -50.68
CA GLY A 854 79.02 -78.77 -49.96
C GLY A 854 78.82 -78.81 -48.43
N LEU A 855 77.92 -79.69 -47.98
CA LEU A 855 77.71 -80.02 -46.57
C LEU A 855 78.67 -81.15 -46.14
N GLU A 856 79.03 -81.16 -44.86
CA GLU A 856 79.86 -82.19 -44.24
C GLU A 856 79.06 -83.45 -43.88
N GLN A 857 79.72 -84.62 -43.86
CA GLN A 857 79.10 -85.92 -43.59
C GLN A 857 78.91 -86.18 -42.08
N GLY A 858 77.71 -86.61 -41.67
CA GLY A 858 77.38 -86.89 -40.27
C GLY A 858 77.27 -85.63 -39.39
N VAL A 859 77.04 -84.47 -40.02
CA VAL A 859 76.97 -83.16 -39.35
C VAL A 859 75.53 -82.67 -39.30
N ARG A 860 75.18 -82.07 -38.16
CA ARG A 860 73.90 -81.38 -37.95
C ARG A 860 74.06 -79.94 -38.38
N TYR A 861 73.18 -79.49 -39.26
CA TYR A 861 73.11 -78.10 -39.73
C TYR A 861 71.87 -77.42 -39.13
N THR A 862 72.04 -76.16 -38.73
CA THR A 862 70.96 -75.23 -38.42
C THR A 862 70.84 -74.24 -39.56
N ILE A 863 69.61 -73.89 -39.95
CA ILE A 863 69.31 -72.91 -40.98
C ILE A 863 68.45 -71.78 -40.43
N PHE A 864 68.57 -70.60 -41.02
CA PHE A 864 67.77 -69.41 -40.70
C PHE A 864 67.34 -68.74 -42.00
N VAL A 865 66.08 -68.32 -42.12
CA VAL A 865 65.61 -67.44 -43.20
C VAL A 865 64.96 -66.21 -42.59
N MET A 866 65.30 -65.04 -43.11
CA MET A 866 64.66 -63.76 -42.81
C MET A 866 64.38 -63.01 -44.11
N ALA A 867 63.30 -62.22 -44.14
CA ALA A 867 63.01 -61.31 -45.24
C ALA A 867 63.59 -59.93 -44.94
N TYR A 868 63.88 -59.12 -45.96
CA TYR A 868 64.39 -57.75 -45.78
C TYR A 868 63.78 -56.75 -46.75
N LYS A 869 63.81 -55.46 -46.37
CA LYS A 869 63.43 -54.32 -47.22
C LYS A 869 64.27 -53.11 -46.84
N GLY A 870 65.15 -52.66 -47.75
CA GLY A 870 66.29 -51.82 -47.39
C GLY A 870 67.06 -52.43 -46.22
N ASP A 871 67.44 -51.59 -45.25
CA ASP A 871 68.15 -52.03 -44.03
C ASP A 871 67.23 -52.74 -43.00
N ARG A 872 65.91 -52.77 -43.20
CA ARG A 872 64.96 -53.42 -42.28
C ARG A 872 64.89 -54.92 -42.54
N GLN A 873 64.94 -55.71 -41.47
CA GLN A 873 64.88 -57.19 -41.52
C GLN A 873 63.68 -57.72 -40.73
N SER A 874 63.11 -58.85 -41.14
CA SER A 874 62.14 -59.60 -40.36
C SER A 874 62.83 -60.32 -39.19
N ARG A 875 62.04 -60.80 -38.24
CA ARG A 875 62.48 -61.85 -37.30
C ARG A 875 62.96 -63.08 -38.09
N LYS A 876 63.92 -63.84 -37.54
CA LYS A 876 64.50 -65.04 -38.20
C LYS A 876 63.62 -66.26 -37.94
N THR A 877 63.30 -67.02 -38.99
CA THR A 877 62.67 -68.34 -38.91
C THR A 877 63.76 -69.41 -39.02
N ASP A 878 63.82 -70.37 -38.11
CA ASP A 878 64.87 -71.40 -38.08
C ASP A 878 64.38 -72.83 -38.39
N SER A 879 65.32 -73.73 -38.69
CA SER A 879 65.12 -75.17 -38.78
C SER A 879 66.44 -75.93 -38.66
N ALA A 880 66.43 -77.26 -38.49
CA ALA A 880 67.66 -78.06 -38.40
C ALA A 880 67.52 -79.48 -39.00
N PHE A 881 68.61 -80.01 -39.56
CA PHE A 881 68.69 -81.31 -40.21
C PHE A 881 70.08 -81.97 -40.07
N SER A 882 70.30 -83.18 -40.57
CA SER A 882 71.61 -83.87 -40.46
C SER A 882 71.89 -84.84 -41.62
N THR A 883 73.16 -84.97 -42.03
CA THR A 883 73.63 -85.76 -43.19
C THR A 883 74.01 -87.22 -42.86
N VAL A 884 74.11 -88.09 -43.88
CA VAL A 884 74.10 -89.58 -43.73
C VAL A 884 75.49 -90.26 -43.86
N SER A 885 75.73 -91.34 -43.10
CA SER A 885 77.02 -92.09 -43.00
C SER A 885 77.04 -93.47 -43.73
N PHE A 886 78.24 -94.07 -43.87
CA PHE A 886 78.48 -95.37 -44.53
C PHE A 886 78.18 -96.62 -43.67
N LEU A 887 78.05 -97.78 -44.31
CA LEU A 887 77.66 -99.06 -43.68
C LEU A 887 78.83 -99.86 -43.10
N TYR A 888 79.95 -100.00 -43.83
CA TYR A 888 81.17 -100.69 -43.36
C TYR A 888 82.37 -99.72 -43.38
N PRO A 889 82.76 -99.10 -42.24
CA PRO A 889 83.88 -98.15 -42.20
C PRO A 889 85.23 -98.76 -42.60
N TYR A 890 85.49 -99.99 -42.16
CA TYR A 890 86.72 -100.74 -42.42
C TYR A 890 86.39 -102.08 -43.11
N PRO A 891 86.08 -102.09 -44.42
CA PRO A 891 85.62 -103.29 -45.10
C PRO A 891 86.74 -104.34 -45.20
N ALA A 892 86.43 -105.56 -44.76
CA ALA A 892 87.40 -106.64 -44.63
C ALA A 892 87.80 -107.31 -45.95
N ASP A 893 86.97 -107.16 -46.97
CA ASP A 893 87.08 -107.81 -48.26
C ASP A 893 86.39 -106.99 -49.36
N CYS A 894 86.51 -107.45 -50.61
CA CYS A 894 85.93 -106.78 -51.78
C CYS A 894 84.38 -106.79 -51.78
N SER A 895 83.70 -107.78 -51.19
CA SER A 895 82.24 -107.80 -51.10
C SER A 895 81.71 -106.75 -50.11
N GLN A 896 82.43 -106.50 -49.01
CA GLN A 896 82.09 -105.39 -48.10
C GLN A 896 82.35 -104.01 -48.73
N ARG A 897 83.39 -103.88 -49.56
CA ARG A 897 83.58 -102.69 -50.42
C ARG A 897 82.40 -102.51 -51.38
N GLN A 898 81.92 -103.59 -52.00
CA GLN A 898 80.75 -103.57 -52.90
C GLN A 898 79.45 -103.15 -52.18
N GLN A 899 79.23 -103.64 -50.95
CA GLN A 899 78.06 -103.28 -50.12
C GLN A 899 78.05 -101.80 -49.68
N ASN A 900 79.20 -101.11 -49.66
CA ASN A 900 79.28 -99.66 -49.49
C ASN A 900 78.92 -98.86 -50.77
N GLY A 901 78.59 -99.53 -51.88
CA GLY A 901 78.23 -98.90 -53.17
C GLY A 901 79.32 -98.93 -54.24
N ASN A 902 80.49 -99.53 -53.98
CA ASN A 902 81.59 -99.56 -54.95
C ASN A 902 81.36 -100.64 -56.03
N ALA A 903 80.84 -100.23 -57.20
CA ALA A 903 80.46 -101.15 -58.29
C ALA A 903 81.56 -101.43 -59.34
N SER A 904 82.66 -100.67 -59.34
CA SER A 904 83.76 -100.78 -60.33
C SER A 904 84.85 -101.76 -59.91
N SER A 905 85.37 -102.57 -60.84
CA SER A 905 86.58 -103.38 -60.61
C SER A 905 87.85 -102.51 -60.61
N GLY A 906 88.82 -102.83 -59.74
CA GLY A 906 90.06 -102.05 -59.59
C GLY A 906 90.78 -102.28 -58.26
N LEU A 907 91.79 -101.45 -57.97
CA LEU A 907 92.51 -101.48 -56.70
C LEU A 907 91.65 -100.91 -55.56
N TYR A 908 91.53 -101.64 -54.45
CA TYR A 908 90.93 -101.16 -53.21
C TYR A 908 91.77 -101.53 -51.99
N THR A 909 91.77 -100.66 -51.00
CA THR A 909 92.22 -101.00 -49.64
C THR A 909 91.11 -101.77 -48.92
N ILE A 910 91.39 -103.02 -48.56
CA ILE A 910 90.64 -103.80 -47.58
C ILE A 910 91.40 -103.77 -46.25
N TYR A 911 90.75 -104.15 -45.15
CA TYR A 911 91.33 -104.15 -43.80
C TYR A 911 91.30 -105.56 -43.22
N LEU A 912 92.45 -106.17 -42.91
CA LEU A 912 92.46 -107.56 -42.44
C LEU A 912 91.60 -107.72 -41.18
N ASN A 913 90.63 -108.64 -41.20
CA ASN A 913 89.62 -108.85 -40.16
C ASN A 913 88.69 -107.64 -39.87
N GLY A 914 88.66 -106.62 -40.75
CA GLY A 914 87.97 -105.35 -40.50
C GLY A 914 88.74 -104.40 -39.56
N ASP A 915 90.01 -104.70 -39.26
CA ASP A 915 90.86 -103.89 -38.40
C ASP A 915 91.44 -102.69 -39.16
N GLY A 916 90.98 -101.48 -38.83
CA GLY A 916 91.43 -100.22 -39.44
C GLY A 916 92.95 -99.97 -39.35
N SER A 917 93.68 -100.65 -38.46
CA SER A 917 95.14 -100.57 -38.35
C SER A 917 95.89 -101.48 -39.34
N ARG A 918 95.18 -102.38 -40.05
CA ARG A 918 95.78 -103.43 -40.91
C ARG A 918 95.33 -103.33 -42.37
N PRO A 919 95.60 -102.21 -43.08
CA PRO A 919 95.26 -102.06 -44.49
C PRO A 919 96.05 -103.04 -45.38
N MET A 920 95.38 -103.61 -46.36
CA MET A 920 95.95 -104.37 -47.47
C MET A 920 95.34 -103.86 -48.78
N GLN A 921 96.18 -103.50 -49.75
CA GLN A 921 95.71 -103.20 -51.10
C GLN A 921 95.53 -104.50 -51.88
N VAL A 922 94.37 -104.68 -52.50
CA VAL A 922 94.04 -105.82 -53.36
C VAL A 922 93.38 -105.34 -54.65
N TYR A 923 93.47 -106.14 -55.71
CA TYR A 923 92.62 -105.93 -56.88
C TYR A 923 91.27 -106.61 -56.66
N CYS A 924 90.20 -105.82 -56.59
CA CYS A 924 88.83 -106.32 -56.53
C CYS A 924 88.24 -106.44 -57.94
N ASP A 925 87.72 -107.61 -58.26
CA ASP A 925 86.79 -107.80 -59.38
C ASP A 925 85.36 -107.70 -58.83
N MET A 926 84.69 -106.59 -59.14
CA MET A 926 83.31 -106.27 -58.76
C MET A 926 82.29 -106.67 -59.83
N THR A 927 82.74 -107.27 -60.94
CA THR A 927 81.93 -107.48 -62.15
C THR A 927 81.71 -108.95 -62.50
N THR A 928 82.69 -109.83 -62.31
CA THR A 928 82.53 -111.26 -62.61
C THR A 928 81.68 -111.94 -61.54
N ASP A 929 80.69 -112.74 -61.95
CA ASP A 929 79.99 -113.71 -61.10
C ASP A 929 79.42 -113.10 -59.80
N GLY A 930 78.82 -111.90 -59.92
CA GLY A 930 78.25 -111.12 -58.81
C GLY A 930 79.20 -110.12 -58.15
N GLY A 931 80.51 -110.17 -58.44
CA GLY A 931 81.51 -109.27 -57.89
C GLY A 931 82.00 -109.62 -56.48
N GLY A 932 82.80 -108.73 -55.90
CA GLY A 932 83.36 -108.90 -54.55
C GLY A 932 84.54 -109.87 -54.46
N TRP A 933 85.20 -110.20 -55.58
CA TRP A 933 86.34 -111.13 -55.60
C TRP A 933 87.69 -110.43 -55.38
N ILE A 934 88.54 -111.00 -54.52
CA ILE A 934 89.95 -110.63 -54.35
C ILE A 934 90.77 -111.43 -55.37
N VAL A 935 91.35 -110.77 -56.37
CA VAL A 935 92.30 -111.43 -57.30
C VAL A 935 93.65 -111.62 -56.61
N PHE A 936 94.26 -112.81 -56.78
CA PHE A 936 95.55 -113.14 -56.16
C PHE A 936 96.61 -113.70 -57.11
N GLN A 937 96.22 -114.16 -58.30
CA GLN A 937 97.14 -114.53 -59.37
C GLN A 937 96.56 -114.03 -60.69
N ARG A 938 97.40 -113.46 -61.56
CA ARG A 938 97.04 -113.18 -62.95
C ARG A 938 98.24 -113.42 -63.89
N ARG A 939 97.97 -114.05 -65.03
CA ARG A 939 98.80 -114.15 -66.24
C ARG A 939 98.00 -113.62 -67.42
N SER A 940 98.64 -112.87 -68.31
CA SER A 940 97.99 -112.20 -69.45
C SER A 940 98.93 -111.67 -70.54
N THR A 941 100.24 -111.50 -70.25
CA THR A 941 101.23 -110.96 -71.21
C THR A 941 102.50 -111.80 -71.30
N GLY A 942 102.91 -112.45 -70.21
CA GLY A 942 104.16 -113.21 -70.13
C GLY A 942 105.40 -112.36 -69.83
N GLU A 943 105.24 -111.07 -69.58
CA GLU A 943 106.33 -110.16 -69.22
C GLU A 943 106.89 -110.45 -67.83
N LEU A 944 106.04 -110.95 -66.92
CA LEU A 944 106.45 -111.40 -65.61
C LEU A 944 106.78 -112.90 -65.63
N ASP A 945 108.05 -113.21 -65.40
CA ASP A 945 108.50 -114.57 -65.14
C ASP A 945 108.01 -115.07 -63.77
N PHE A 946 107.38 -116.25 -63.74
CA PHE A 946 106.87 -116.91 -62.53
C PHE A 946 107.80 -118.03 -62.01
N TYR A 947 108.96 -118.28 -62.62
CA TYR A 947 109.94 -119.28 -62.18
C TYR A 947 110.77 -118.81 -60.96
N LYS A 948 110.09 -118.29 -59.93
CA LYS A 948 110.68 -117.66 -58.76
C LYS A 948 110.98 -118.66 -57.63
N ARG A 949 111.85 -118.21 -56.72
CA ARG A 949 112.26 -118.91 -55.50
C ARG A 949 111.17 -118.86 -54.43
N TRP A 950 111.28 -119.74 -53.43
CA TRP A 950 110.36 -119.85 -52.28
C TRP A 950 110.02 -118.50 -51.67
N LYS A 951 111.04 -117.68 -51.38
CA LYS A 951 110.87 -116.37 -50.74
C LYS A 951 109.92 -115.45 -51.52
N ASN A 952 110.05 -115.39 -52.84
CA ASN A 952 109.19 -114.54 -53.67
C ASN A 952 107.73 -115.00 -53.62
N TYR A 953 107.48 -116.31 -53.66
CA TYR A 953 106.13 -116.86 -53.54
C TYR A 953 105.49 -116.60 -52.17
N VAL A 954 106.29 -116.45 -51.11
CA VAL A 954 105.82 -116.03 -49.78
C VAL A 954 105.42 -114.55 -49.75
N GLU A 955 106.32 -113.66 -50.18
CA GLU A 955 106.13 -112.21 -50.08
C GLU A 955 105.13 -111.65 -51.12
N GLY A 956 105.06 -112.27 -52.29
CA GLY A 956 104.35 -111.78 -53.48
C GLY A 956 105.28 -111.06 -54.47
N PHE A 957 104.87 -110.98 -55.73
CA PHE A 957 105.61 -110.32 -56.81
C PHE A 957 104.69 -109.91 -57.97
N GLY A 958 105.06 -108.87 -58.73
CA GLY A 958 104.26 -108.32 -59.83
C GLY A 958 103.34 -107.15 -59.46
N ASP A 959 102.51 -106.73 -60.39
CA ASP A 959 101.57 -105.61 -60.26
C ASP A 959 100.12 -106.14 -60.17
N PRO A 960 99.35 -105.87 -59.10
CA PRO A 960 97.97 -106.34 -58.99
C PRO A 960 97.02 -105.87 -60.10
N THR A 961 97.35 -104.82 -60.84
CA THR A 961 96.62 -104.38 -62.05
C THR A 961 97.03 -105.13 -63.32
N GLY A 962 98.24 -105.67 -63.37
CA GLY A 962 98.79 -106.48 -64.47
C GLY A 962 98.95 -107.95 -64.08
N GLU A 963 100.11 -108.54 -64.42
CA GLU A 963 100.51 -109.88 -63.97
C GLU A 963 101.09 -109.85 -62.56
N PHE A 964 100.67 -110.78 -61.69
CA PHE A 964 101.16 -110.87 -60.30
C PHE A 964 100.86 -112.19 -59.59
N TRP A 965 101.53 -112.37 -58.45
CA TRP A 965 101.21 -113.31 -57.38
C TRP A 965 101.12 -112.55 -56.05
N LEU A 966 100.00 -112.64 -55.34
CA LEU A 966 99.73 -111.87 -54.11
C LEU A 966 100.66 -112.20 -52.94
N GLY A 967 101.21 -113.40 -52.87
CA GLY A 967 102.06 -113.90 -51.78
C GLY A 967 101.32 -114.86 -50.85
N LEU A 968 101.96 -115.99 -50.54
CA LEU A 968 101.39 -117.08 -49.73
C LEU A 968 101.08 -116.65 -48.30
N ASP A 969 101.84 -115.72 -47.71
CA ASP A 969 101.52 -115.18 -46.38
C ASP A 969 100.25 -114.32 -46.41
N LYS A 970 100.01 -113.55 -47.48
CA LYS A 970 98.76 -112.78 -47.63
C LYS A 970 97.57 -113.71 -47.84
N LEU A 971 97.73 -114.75 -48.66
CA LEU A 971 96.73 -115.79 -48.88
C LEU A 971 96.40 -116.60 -47.62
N HIS A 972 97.42 -116.96 -46.83
CA HIS A 972 97.23 -117.62 -45.54
C HIS A 972 96.43 -116.73 -44.57
N ASN A 973 96.82 -115.46 -44.44
CA ASN A 973 96.14 -114.49 -43.57
C ASN A 973 94.69 -114.21 -43.99
N LEU A 974 94.36 -114.23 -45.29
CA LEU A 974 92.98 -114.09 -45.77
C LEU A 974 92.17 -115.38 -45.54
N THR A 975 92.70 -116.54 -45.94
CA THR A 975 91.92 -117.79 -46.00
C THR A 975 91.86 -118.59 -44.69
N SER A 976 92.56 -118.16 -43.64
CA SER A 976 92.55 -118.83 -42.32
C SER A 976 91.59 -118.20 -41.31
N ILE A 977 90.82 -117.18 -41.71
CA ILE A 977 89.90 -116.44 -40.84
C ILE A 977 88.62 -117.27 -40.60
N SER A 978 88.62 -118.15 -39.61
CA SER A 978 87.37 -118.77 -39.13
C SER A 978 86.43 -117.69 -38.57
N PRO A 979 85.11 -117.68 -38.88
CA PRO A 979 84.34 -118.71 -39.58
C PRO A 979 84.22 -118.53 -41.10
N ILE A 980 84.90 -117.55 -41.70
CA ILE A 980 84.76 -117.18 -43.11
C ILE A 980 85.36 -118.27 -44.01
N ARG A 981 84.50 -118.93 -44.78
CA ARG A 981 84.91 -119.81 -45.89
C ARG A 981 85.10 -118.97 -47.14
N TYR A 982 86.24 -119.13 -47.82
CA TYR A 982 86.47 -118.52 -49.12
C TYR A 982 86.23 -119.56 -50.22
N GLU A 983 85.46 -119.21 -51.25
CA GLU A 983 85.45 -119.95 -52.51
C GLU A 983 86.59 -119.45 -53.42
N LEU A 984 87.21 -120.36 -54.19
CA LEU A 984 88.22 -120.05 -55.22
C LEU A 984 87.57 -120.11 -56.59
N ARG A 985 87.73 -119.06 -57.39
CA ARG A 985 87.46 -119.05 -58.83
C ARG A 985 88.77 -118.95 -59.61
N VAL A 986 88.87 -119.74 -60.68
CA VAL A 986 89.95 -119.73 -61.67
C VAL A 986 89.31 -119.48 -63.04
N ASP A 987 89.60 -118.34 -63.67
CA ASP A 987 89.19 -118.04 -65.04
C ASP A 987 90.38 -118.30 -65.99
N LEU A 988 90.15 -119.02 -67.10
CA LEU A 988 91.15 -119.38 -68.10
C LEU A 988 90.67 -118.97 -69.48
N ARG A 989 91.51 -118.32 -70.31
CA ARG A 989 91.11 -117.85 -71.64
C ARG A 989 92.18 -118.08 -72.72
N THR A 990 91.71 -118.34 -73.94
CA THR A 990 92.48 -118.25 -75.19
C THR A 990 91.93 -117.09 -76.04
N ALA A 991 92.42 -116.93 -77.27
CA ALA A 991 91.86 -115.97 -78.23
C ALA A 991 90.42 -116.30 -78.70
N SER A 992 89.92 -117.52 -78.46
CA SER A 992 88.62 -118.01 -78.97
C SER A 992 87.66 -118.53 -77.89
N GLU A 993 88.16 -118.86 -76.70
CA GLU A 993 87.39 -119.53 -75.65
C GLU A 993 87.70 -118.94 -74.27
N SER A 994 86.68 -118.91 -73.40
CA SER A 994 86.82 -118.62 -71.96
C SER A 994 86.14 -119.72 -71.16
N VAL A 995 86.88 -120.37 -70.28
CA VAL A 995 86.36 -121.37 -69.33
C VAL A 995 86.70 -120.98 -67.90
N TYR A 996 86.07 -121.63 -66.93
CA TYR A 996 86.33 -121.40 -65.52
C TYR A 996 86.17 -122.66 -64.68
N ALA A 997 86.88 -122.68 -63.56
CA ALA A 997 86.71 -123.61 -62.45
C ALA A 997 86.39 -122.81 -61.18
N VAL A 998 85.49 -123.32 -60.34
CA VAL A 998 85.23 -122.78 -59.00
C VAL A 998 85.25 -123.92 -57.99
N TYR A 999 85.83 -123.69 -56.82
CA TYR A 999 85.88 -124.61 -55.70
C TYR A 999 85.19 -123.94 -54.53
N ASP A 1000 84.18 -124.59 -53.93
CA ASP A 1000 83.33 -124.00 -52.87
C ASP A 1000 84.07 -123.66 -51.57
N PHE A 1001 85.28 -124.20 -51.41
CA PHE A 1001 86.23 -123.90 -50.35
C PHE A 1001 87.66 -123.84 -50.90
N PHE A 1002 88.44 -122.88 -50.40
CA PHE A 1002 89.88 -122.76 -50.65
C PHE A 1002 90.58 -122.17 -49.43
N GLN A 1003 91.64 -122.83 -48.99
CA GLN A 1003 92.49 -122.39 -47.89
C GLN A 1003 93.96 -122.73 -48.15
N VAL A 1004 94.83 -121.81 -47.75
CA VAL A 1004 96.29 -121.99 -47.75
C VAL A 1004 96.75 -122.08 -46.30
N ALA A 1005 97.33 -123.22 -45.92
CA ALA A 1005 97.84 -123.45 -44.57
C ALA A 1005 99.06 -122.58 -44.24
N SER A 1006 99.54 -122.66 -42.99
CA SER A 1006 100.64 -121.82 -42.52
C SER A 1006 101.99 -122.13 -43.18
N SER A 1007 102.96 -121.22 -43.00
CA SER A 1007 104.35 -121.45 -43.39
C SER A 1007 104.98 -122.68 -42.74
N ARG A 1008 104.53 -123.08 -41.53
CA ARG A 1008 104.94 -124.31 -40.82
C ARG A 1008 104.51 -125.57 -41.58
N ASP A 1009 103.33 -125.52 -42.18
CA ASP A 1009 102.76 -126.58 -43.03
C ASP A 1009 103.27 -126.57 -44.46
N ARG A 1010 104.16 -125.62 -44.82
CA ARG A 1010 104.63 -125.34 -46.19
C ARG A 1010 103.46 -124.96 -47.12
N TYR A 1011 102.56 -124.12 -46.62
CA TYR A 1011 101.43 -123.55 -47.37
C TYR A 1011 100.59 -124.60 -48.09
N ARG A 1012 100.27 -125.67 -47.37
CA ARG A 1012 99.44 -126.78 -47.86
C ARG A 1012 98.11 -126.26 -48.43
N LEU A 1013 97.74 -126.74 -49.61
CA LEU A 1013 96.45 -126.50 -50.24
C LEU A 1013 95.36 -127.30 -49.54
N SER A 1014 94.22 -126.65 -49.31
CA SER A 1014 92.94 -127.30 -49.01
C SER A 1014 91.88 -126.74 -49.96
N VAL A 1015 91.27 -127.59 -50.78
CA VAL A 1015 90.15 -127.22 -51.68
C VAL A 1015 88.91 -128.09 -51.43
N GLY A 1016 87.74 -127.52 -51.70
CA GLY A 1016 86.43 -128.16 -51.62
C GLY A 1016 85.89 -128.66 -52.97
N SER A 1017 84.57 -128.67 -53.11
CA SER A 1017 83.86 -129.25 -54.25
C SER A 1017 84.02 -128.40 -55.52
N TYR A 1018 84.43 -129.05 -56.62
CA TYR A 1018 84.53 -128.43 -57.94
C TYR A 1018 83.17 -128.16 -58.60
N ARG A 1019 83.06 -127.02 -59.29
CA ARG A 1019 82.02 -126.68 -60.27
C ARG A 1019 82.62 -125.83 -61.41
N GLY A 1020 82.20 -126.02 -62.66
CA GLY A 1020 82.67 -125.20 -63.79
C GLY A 1020 82.76 -125.95 -65.12
N ASN A 1021 83.29 -125.29 -66.14
CA ASN A 1021 83.47 -125.85 -67.50
C ASN A 1021 84.95 -126.02 -67.93
N ALA A 1022 85.92 -125.76 -67.06
CA ALA A 1022 87.35 -125.97 -67.32
C ALA A 1022 87.85 -127.41 -67.00
N GLY A 1023 87.02 -128.23 -66.36
CA GLY A 1023 87.42 -129.49 -65.72
C GLY A 1023 88.17 -129.27 -64.40
N ASP A 1024 88.18 -130.30 -63.54
CA ASP A 1024 88.81 -130.25 -62.21
C ASP A 1024 90.29 -130.65 -62.30
N ALA A 1025 91.18 -129.71 -61.94
CA ALA A 1025 92.59 -129.99 -61.76
C ALA A 1025 93.08 -129.80 -60.31
N MET A 1026 92.42 -128.98 -59.48
CA MET A 1026 92.93 -128.67 -58.13
C MET A 1026 92.65 -129.77 -57.11
N THR A 1027 91.57 -130.56 -57.27
CA THR A 1027 91.22 -131.61 -56.31
C THR A 1027 92.29 -132.71 -56.27
N TYR A 1028 92.99 -132.97 -57.39
CA TYR A 1028 94.15 -133.85 -57.44
C TYR A 1028 95.31 -133.36 -56.57
N HIS A 1029 95.53 -132.03 -56.54
CA HIS A 1029 96.55 -131.33 -55.76
C HIS A 1029 96.13 -131.06 -54.30
N ASN A 1030 94.91 -131.41 -53.91
CA ASN A 1030 94.37 -131.18 -52.58
C ASN A 1030 95.19 -131.88 -51.48
N GLY A 1031 95.46 -131.19 -50.37
CA GLY A 1031 96.29 -131.68 -49.26
C GLY A 1031 97.80 -131.63 -49.48
N TRP A 1032 98.28 -131.20 -50.66
CA TRP A 1032 99.71 -131.12 -50.98
C TRP A 1032 100.32 -129.75 -50.66
N LYS A 1033 101.65 -129.75 -50.49
CA LYS A 1033 102.44 -128.58 -50.06
C LYS A 1033 102.81 -127.77 -51.29
N PHE A 1034 103.05 -126.46 -51.13
CA PHE A 1034 103.59 -125.67 -52.22
C PHE A 1034 105.05 -126.07 -52.48
N THR A 1035 105.49 -126.10 -53.73
CA THR A 1035 106.84 -126.52 -54.14
C THR A 1035 107.42 -125.50 -55.14
N THR A 1036 108.69 -125.13 -54.94
CA THR A 1036 109.49 -124.28 -55.84
C THR A 1036 110.76 -125.00 -56.25
N TRP A 1037 111.43 -124.54 -57.31
CA TRP A 1037 112.66 -125.18 -57.79
C TRP A 1037 113.81 -125.16 -56.77
N ASP A 1038 113.83 -124.17 -55.87
CA ASP A 1038 114.77 -124.06 -54.76
C ASP A 1038 114.29 -124.74 -53.46
N ARG A 1039 113.05 -125.25 -53.43
CA ARG A 1039 112.47 -125.92 -52.26
C ARG A 1039 111.43 -126.96 -52.67
N ASP A 1040 111.92 -128.19 -52.84
CA ASP A 1040 111.08 -129.36 -53.02
C ASP A 1040 110.24 -129.67 -51.76
N ASN A 1041 108.95 -129.87 -51.94
CA ASN A 1041 108.02 -130.32 -50.90
C ASN A 1041 106.96 -131.33 -51.43
N ASP A 1042 107.10 -131.82 -52.67
CA ASP A 1042 106.12 -132.67 -53.34
C ASP A 1042 106.30 -134.17 -53.00
N VAL A 1043 105.91 -135.09 -53.88
CA VAL A 1043 106.08 -136.55 -53.69
C VAL A 1043 106.47 -137.29 -54.98
N ALA A 1044 106.96 -136.57 -56.00
CA ALA A 1044 107.55 -137.17 -57.17
C ALA A 1044 108.98 -137.67 -56.90
N LEU A 1045 109.56 -138.40 -57.87
CA LEU A 1045 110.96 -138.82 -57.84
C LEU A 1045 111.95 -137.68 -58.18
N SER A 1046 111.44 -136.53 -58.64
CA SER A 1046 112.21 -135.35 -59.05
C SER A 1046 111.36 -134.09 -58.89
N ASN A 1047 111.91 -133.04 -58.28
CA ASN A 1047 111.25 -131.77 -58.01
C ASN A 1047 110.41 -131.28 -59.21
N CYS A 1048 109.09 -131.29 -59.05
CA CYS A 1048 108.17 -130.95 -60.14
C CYS A 1048 108.30 -129.50 -60.59
N ALA A 1049 108.57 -128.57 -59.66
CA ALA A 1049 108.70 -127.15 -59.98
C ALA A 1049 109.96 -126.83 -60.80
N LEU A 1050 111.05 -127.57 -60.56
CA LEU A 1050 112.27 -127.53 -61.38
C LEU A 1050 112.02 -128.09 -62.79
N THR A 1051 111.34 -129.24 -62.90
CA THR A 1051 111.07 -129.88 -64.20
C THR A 1051 110.03 -129.11 -65.04
N HIS A 1052 109.07 -128.43 -64.40
CA HIS A 1052 107.92 -127.78 -65.05
C HIS A 1052 107.97 -126.24 -65.03
N HIS A 1053 109.13 -125.66 -64.70
CA HIS A 1053 109.41 -124.22 -64.80
C HIS A 1053 108.35 -123.32 -64.14
N GLY A 1054 107.71 -123.79 -63.06
CA GLY A 1054 106.63 -123.09 -62.37
C GLY A 1054 106.32 -123.70 -61.01
N ALA A 1055 105.98 -122.86 -60.03
CA ALA A 1055 105.78 -123.29 -58.65
C ALA A 1055 104.31 -123.57 -58.33
N TRP A 1056 104.01 -124.73 -57.75
CA TRP A 1056 102.64 -125.21 -57.57
C TRP A 1056 102.49 -126.14 -56.36
N TRP A 1057 101.26 -126.52 -56.05
CA TRP A 1057 100.91 -127.51 -55.03
C TRP A 1057 101.07 -128.95 -55.55
N TYR A 1058 102.25 -129.29 -56.06
CA TYR A 1058 102.46 -130.56 -56.77
C TYR A 1058 102.21 -131.80 -55.89
N LYS A 1059 101.56 -132.79 -56.50
CA LYS A 1059 101.43 -134.16 -55.98
C LYS A 1059 102.47 -135.02 -56.70
N ASN A 1060 102.13 -135.51 -57.89
CA ASN A 1060 103.07 -136.20 -58.79
C ASN A 1060 103.15 -135.45 -60.12
N CYS A 1061 103.61 -134.19 -60.04
CA CYS A 1061 103.84 -133.21 -61.11
C CYS A 1061 102.65 -132.80 -61.99
N HIS A 1062 101.98 -133.73 -62.67
CA HIS A 1062 101.15 -133.42 -63.83
C HIS A 1062 99.64 -133.38 -63.51
N LEU A 1063 99.06 -132.17 -63.43
CA LEU A 1063 97.65 -131.93 -63.79
C LEU A 1063 97.35 -130.43 -64.05
N ALA A 1064 97.90 -129.52 -63.24
CA ALA A 1064 97.89 -128.08 -63.52
C ALA A 1064 99.17 -127.39 -63.04
N ASN A 1065 99.51 -126.28 -63.70
CA ASN A 1065 100.61 -125.39 -63.36
C ASN A 1065 100.35 -124.00 -63.98
N LEU A 1066 99.46 -123.20 -63.37
CA LEU A 1066 99.17 -121.83 -63.87
C LEU A 1066 100.35 -120.85 -63.64
N ASN A 1067 101.37 -121.30 -62.92
CA ASN A 1067 102.60 -120.57 -62.64
C ASN A 1067 103.77 -121.02 -63.54
N GLY A 1068 103.50 -121.84 -64.57
CA GLY A 1068 104.48 -122.31 -65.54
C GLY A 1068 105.08 -121.21 -66.41
N LYS A 1069 106.03 -121.63 -67.26
CA LYS A 1069 106.73 -120.74 -68.20
C LYS A 1069 105.75 -120.28 -69.29
N TYR A 1070 105.65 -118.97 -69.47
CA TYR A 1070 104.67 -118.41 -70.41
C TYR A 1070 105.04 -118.71 -71.86
N GLY A 1071 104.07 -119.18 -72.64
CA GLY A 1071 104.24 -119.50 -74.06
C GLY A 1071 105.03 -120.78 -74.36
N GLU A 1072 105.46 -121.54 -73.34
CA GLU A 1072 106.18 -122.80 -73.52
C GLU A 1072 105.20 -123.95 -73.75
N ASN A 1073 105.32 -124.67 -74.88
CA ASN A 1073 104.37 -125.71 -75.27
C ASN A 1073 104.91 -127.13 -75.09
N LYS A 1074 106.11 -127.30 -74.51
CA LYS A 1074 106.57 -128.64 -74.10
C LYS A 1074 105.73 -129.19 -72.95
N HIS A 1075 105.63 -130.51 -72.90
CA HIS A 1075 104.86 -131.27 -71.93
C HIS A 1075 105.01 -130.80 -70.46
N SER A 1076 104.03 -130.02 -70.01
CA SER A 1076 103.92 -129.41 -68.69
C SER A 1076 104.96 -128.35 -68.28
N GLU A 1077 105.86 -127.90 -69.15
CA GLU A 1077 106.68 -126.70 -68.84
C GLU A 1077 105.87 -125.38 -68.94
N GLY A 1078 104.76 -125.41 -69.69
CA GLY A 1078 103.88 -124.26 -69.93
C GLY A 1078 102.90 -123.91 -68.80
N VAL A 1079 102.20 -122.78 -68.97
CA VAL A 1079 101.04 -122.39 -68.16
C VAL A 1079 99.85 -123.30 -68.48
N ASN A 1080 99.68 -124.42 -67.76
CA ASN A 1080 98.76 -125.48 -68.18
C ASN A 1080 97.61 -125.82 -67.21
N TRP A 1081 96.55 -126.39 -67.78
CA TRP A 1081 95.41 -126.98 -67.10
C TRP A 1081 94.95 -128.17 -67.95
N GLU A 1082 95.38 -129.37 -67.55
CA GLU A 1082 95.25 -130.60 -68.35
C GLU A 1082 93.80 -130.88 -68.79
N PRO A 1083 92.77 -130.78 -67.92
CA PRO A 1083 91.39 -131.14 -68.28
C PRO A 1083 90.74 -130.29 -69.38
N TRP A 1084 91.39 -129.21 -69.86
CA TRP A 1084 90.86 -128.35 -70.92
C TRP A 1084 91.74 -128.28 -72.17
N LYS A 1085 93.08 -128.23 -72.04
CA LYS A 1085 94.03 -128.11 -73.16
C LYS A 1085 95.21 -129.09 -73.11
N GLY A 1086 95.18 -130.06 -72.20
CA GLY A 1086 96.25 -131.04 -72.03
C GLY A 1086 97.55 -130.43 -71.49
N HIS A 1087 98.66 -131.12 -71.71
CA HIS A 1087 99.97 -130.75 -71.18
C HIS A 1087 100.84 -129.90 -72.11
N GLU A 1088 100.54 -129.83 -73.41
CA GLU A 1088 101.41 -129.27 -74.46
C GLU A 1088 100.91 -127.92 -75.00
N PHE A 1089 100.14 -127.19 -74.19
CA PHE A 1089 99.56 -125.90 -74.55
C PHE A 1089 99.66 -124.92 -73.39
N SER A 1090 100.44 -123.84 -73.57
CA SER A 1090 100.46 -122.72 -72.62
C SER A 1090 99.23 -121.84 -72.82
N ILE A 1091 98.36 -121.80 -71.82
CA ILE A 1091 97.20 -120.91 -71.75
C ILE A 1091 97.69 -119.46 -71.62
N PRO A 1092 97.25 -118.52 -72.48
CA PRO A 1092 97.75 -117.15 -72.48
C PRO A 1092 97.11 -116.25 -71.39
N PHE A 1093 95.91 -116.57 -70.90
CA PHE A 1093 95.30 -115.83 -69.80
C PHE A 1093 94.84 -116.78 -68.69
N THR A 1094 95.28 -116.50 -67.46
CA THR A 1094 94.81 -117.18 -66.25
C THR A 1094 94.59 -116.15 -65.15
N GLU A 1095 93.49 -116.27 -64.40
CA GLU A 1095 93.26 -115.44 -63.20
C GLU A 1095 92.72 -116.31 -62.07
N MET A 1096 93.35 -116.27 -60.90
CA MET A 1096 92.86 -116.92 -59.68
C MET A 1096 92.39 -115.87 -58.68
N LYS A 1097 91.18 -116.02 -58.15
CA LYS A 1097 90.53 -115.07 -57.24
C LYS A 1097 89.67 -115.75 -56.18
N ILE A 1098 89.54 -115.13 -55.02
CA ILE A 1098 88.81 -115.67 -53.85
C ILE A 1098 87.73 -114.71 -53.35
N ARG A 1099 86.65 -115.24 -52.79
CA ARG A 1099 85.55 -114.44 -52.21
C ARG A 1099 84.95 -115.15 -50.99
N PRO A 1100 84.51 -114.43 -49.94
CA PRO A 1100 83.71 -115.02 -48.86
C PRO A 1100 82.44 -115.70 -49.39
N GLN A 1101 82.19 -116.93 -48.97
CA GLN A 1101 80.97 -117.67 -49.28
C GLN A 1101 79.79 -117.04 -48.49
N SER A 1102 78.86 -116.42 -49.20
CA SER A 1102 77.69 -115.77 -48.58
C SER A 1102 76.78 -116.81 -47.91
N SER A 1103 76.64 -116.73 -46.59
CA SER A 1103 75.93 -117.71 -45.76
C SER A 1103 74.46 -117.35 -45.48
N SER A 1104 73.73 -116.90 -46.52
CA SER A 1104 72.30 -116.58 -46.41
C SER A 1104 71.53 -116.79 -47.72
N ASN A 1105 70.61 -117.77 -47.71
CA ASN A 1105 69.55 -117.87 -48.72
C ASN A 1105 68.37 -116.95 -48.31
N GLU A 1106 68.40 -115.68 -48.71
CA GLU A 1106 67.19 -114.84 -48.79
C GLU A 1106 67.25 -113.88 -50.00
N PRO A 1107 66.11 -113.44 -50.57
CA PRO A 1107 66.07 -112.86 -51.91
C PRO A 1107 66.13 -111.33 -51.94
N ILE A 1108 66.66 -110.79 -53.04
CA ILE A 1108 66.73 -109.35 -53.35
C ILE A 1108 65.32 -108.71 -53.32
N LEU A 1109 65.18 -107.55 -52.67
CA LEU A 1109 63.95 -106.76 -52.66
C LEU A 1109 63.52 -106.37 -54.10
N GLY A 1110 62.29 -106.67 -54.50
CA GLY A 1110 61.84 -106.28 -55.85
C GLY A 1110 60.37 -106.48 -56.27
N ARG A 1111 59.47 -107.01 -55.43
CA ARG A 1111 58.04 -107.18 -55.81
C ARG A 1111 57.05 -106.89 -54.68
N LYS A 1112 56.45 -105.68 -54.71
CA LYS A 1112 55.12 -105.41 -54.12
C LYS A 1112 54.13 -105.03 -55.22
N LYS A 1113 52.87 -105.45 -55.04
CA LYS A 1113 51.80 -105.38 -56.06
C LYS A 1113 51.25 -103.96 -56.18
N ARG A 1114 50.91 -103.53 -57.40
CA ARG A 1114 49.93 -102.43 -57.61
C ARG A 1114 48.53 -102.96 -57.28
N SER A 1115 47.78 -102.25 -56.45
CA SER A 1115 46.33 -102.42 -56.25
C SER A 1115 45.60 -101.21 -56.80
N LEU A 1116 44.60 -101.42 -57.66
CA LEU A 1116 43.81 -100.33 -58.27
C LEU A 1116 42.74 -99.79 -57.30
N PRO A 1117 42.40 -98.50 -57.36
CA PRO A 1117 41.41 -97.88 -56.48
C PRO A 1117 39.95 -98.20 -56.85
N GLY A 1118 39.08 -98.25 -55.84
CA GLY A 1118 37.63 -98.46 -55.97
C GLY A 1118 36.87 -97.25 -56.55
N LYS A 1119 35.62 -97.47 -56.97
CA LYS A 1119 34.82 -96.50 -57.74
C LYS A 1119 33.76 -95.74 -56.92
N ARG A 1120 33.60 -94.46 -57.30
CA ARG A 1120 32.34 -93.70 -57.51
C ARG A 1120 31.53 -93.11 -56.33
N LYS A 1121 30.85 -92.02 -56.71
CA LYS A 1121 29.67 -91.32 -56.15
C LYS A 1121 29.87 -90.40 -54.93
N LYS A 1122 29.89 -89.09 -55.23
CA LYS A 1122 29.41 -88.02 -54.34
C LYS A 1122 27.93 -88.20 -54.02
N ILE A 1123 27.52 -87.74 -52.82
CA ILE A 1123 26.26 -87.03 -52.57
C ILE A 1123 26.65 -85.76 -51.79
N ARG A 1124 26.02 -84.62 -52.15
CA ARG A 1124 26.05 -83.25 -51.58
C ARG A 1124 27.12 -82.88 -50.51
N ALA A 1125 27.77 -81.72 -50.58
CA ALA A 1125 27.56 -80.58 -51.50
C ALA A 1125 28.31 -80.71 -52.85
#